data_AF-A0A6N8HWD6-F1
#
_entry.id   AF-A0A6N8HWD6-F1
#
_cell.length_a   1.000
_cell.length_b   1.000
_cell.length_c   1.000
_cell.angle_alpha   90.00
_cell.angle_beta   90.00
_cell.angle_gamma   90.00
#
_symmetry.space_group_name_H-M   'P 1'
#
loop_
_entity.id
_entity.type
_entity.pdbx_description
1 polymer ?
#
loop_
_entity_poly.entity_id
_entity_poly.type
_entity_poly.pdbx_seq_one_letter_code
_entity_poly.pdbx_strand_id
1 'polypeptide(L)'
;MLKINRLRVEINTANGIFGIDKTFYSGLNFIASLENTCGKSSILAAIYYCLGLEQILGGVGGIGSKVLTSAFKSTIDDNGKSWNVTESGAYLEITNGNEVVTIYRNIKAENKDNRLVTVYYGTYDEIGDSKTQSADYYVNIQYAATGQKGFHTFLENFLHLELPLVRSSDGNERKLYLQIIFASMFIEQKHGWSDILSGMPIFGIRESKKRVIEFILGLDTLKNEKERDRLNAVKSQIEYEWKQLVSQIQRTVYAETCNILNLPMCPRVLTEKDCSRITITTNSTNEISEEIDQLQKEYAGLRQLKPKVLDNFEALNKELSATEMVIPEIEADVHTIAKRLASVSQAVVRLKSDLEIVNSDIRNNEDAARLQKFGSEATDGELFVDICPTCKQHIQDNLLLPGAEAGFMGIEENIRHLKEQRKMLEFSLNSRKNTYDGLQRNKQQLESRLQTLRRLAQTLRSDLNTTTDSEASETIMLKRIEKSSRIEHLQKLQSVVASMIGQLQGLSKQWNIYLDQKAKLPSHAISDSDNEKIELLKTRFNNNLKRYHYSSLSSFNGIDISRESLLPTIDGFDMKFDSSASDGIRVIWAFTMALLQVSIEKNGNHPCLVIFDEPAQQSIVPDDMESFIKSAAELGKSCQIITAITLNSQELIGIINGLNNDSYHKINISGKAFKLLS
;
A
#
# COMPACT_ATOMS: atom_id res chain seq x y z
N MET A 1 -19.18 -5.80 10.00
CA MET A 1 -20.38 -5.44 9.21
C MET A 1 -20.71 -3.98 9.49
N LEU A 2 -20.79 -3.11 8.47
CA LEU A 2 -21.26 -1.74 8.70
C LEU A 2 -22.77 -1.76 8.92
N LYS A 3 -23.23 -1.14 10.00
CA LYS A 3 -24.63 -0.84 10.25
C LYS A 3 -24.76 0.60 10.74
N ILE A 4 -25.75 1.32 10.22
CA ILE A 4 -26.20 2.61 10.73
C ILE A 4 -27.24 2.34 11.82
N ASN A 5 -27.07 2.96 12.98
CA ASN A 5 -27.99 2.86 14.11
C ASN A 5 -28.92 4.07 14.21
N ARG A 6 -28.40 5.28 13.99
CA ARG A 6 -29.13 6.54 14.14
C ARG A 6 -28.57 7.61 13.21
N LEU A 7 -29.45 8.40 12.60
CA LEU A 7 -29.10 9.65 11.94
C LEU A 7 -29.86 10.78 12.63
N ARG A 8 -29.11 11.81 13.03
CA ARG A 8 -29.67 13.06 13.53
C ARG A 8 -29.10 14.23 12.73
N VAL A 9 -29.97 15.00 12.09
CA VAL A 9 -29.62 16.23 11.37
C VAL A 9 -30.11 17.41 12.18
N GLU A 10 -29.25 18.41 12.37
CA GLU A 10 -29.55 19.65 13.09
C GLU A 10 -29.26 20.85 12.19
N ILE A 11 -30.24 21.75 12.07
CA ILE A 11 -30.21 22.93 11.21
C ILE A 11 -30.73 24.10 12.04
N ASN A 12 -29.79 24.90 12.55
CA ASN A 12 -30.06 26.01 13.43
C ASN A 12 -30.66 27.18 12.62
N THR A 13 -31.72 27.78 13.17
CA THR A 13 -32.38 28.97 12.63
C THR A 13 -32.77 29.90 13.78
N ALA A 14 -33.12 31.15 13.47
CA ALA A 14 -33.64 32.10 14.47
C ALA A 14 -34.95 31.65 15.16
N ASN A 15 -35.66 30.65 14.62
CA ASN A 15 -36.91 30.10 15.17
C ASN A 15 -36.68 28.78 15.94
N GLY A 16 -35.44 28.32 16.08
CA GLY A 16 -35.07 27.06 16.72
C GLY A 16 -34.39 26.07 15.76
N ILE A 17 -34.16 24.86 16.27
CA ILE A 17 -33.44 23.80 15.55
C ILE A 17 -34.43 23.02 14.68
N PHE A 18 -34.27 23.09 13.37
CA PHE A 18 -34.97 22.23 12.43
C PHE A 18 -34.11 21.00 12.13
N GLY A 19 -34.74 19.85 11.92
CA GLY A 19 -33.98 18.63 11.78
C GLY A 19 -34.82 17.37 11.66
N ILE A 20 -34.14 16.24 11.79
CA ILE A 20 -34.75 14.92 11.87
C ILE A 20 -33.85 14.04 12.75
N ASP A 21 -34.45 13.26 13.64
CA ASP A 21 -33.79 12.27 14.48
C ASP A 21 -34.49 10.92 14.28
N LYS A 22 -33.78 9.92 13.74
CA LYS A 22 -34.33 8.60 13.39
C LYS A 22 -33.32 7.48 13.59
N THR A 23 -33.79 6.38 14.15
CA THR A 23 -33.06 5.12 14.30
C THR A 23 -33.27 4.18 13.11
N PHE A 24 -32.31 3.29 12.89
CA PHE A 24 -32.31 2.26 11.85
C PHE A 24 -31.95 0.90 12.47
N TYR A 25 -32.55 -0.17 11.95
CA TYR A 25 -32.37 -1.53 12.46
C TYR A 25 -31.70 -2.43 11.42
N SER A 26 -31.27 -3.64 11.82
CA SER A 26 -30.78 -4.64 10.88
C SER A 26 -31.93 -5.17 10.01
N GLY A 27 -31.65 -5.55 8.77
CA GLY A 27 -32.65 -5.89 7.76
C GLY A 27 -33.13 -4.67 6.96
N LEU A 28 -34.38 -4.72 6.50
CA LEU A 28 -34.95 -3.74 5.58
C LEU A 28 -35.49 -2.51 6.31
N ASN A 29 -35.07 -1.32 5.90
CA ASN A 29 -35.50 -0.04 6.45
C ASN A 29 -36.08 0.82 5.31
N PHE A 30 -37.33 1.25 5.44
CA PHE A 30 -37.96 2.18 4.52
C PHE A 30 -37.91 3.61 5.04
N ILE A 31 -37.52 4.54 4.18
CA ILE A 31 -37.78 5.98 4.35
C ILE A 31 -38.91 6.32 3.39
N ALA A 32 -40.12 6.44 3.90
CA ALA A 32 -41.35 6.54 3.10
C ALA A 32 -41.99 7.93 3.20
N SER A 33 -42.46 8.47 2.07
CA SER A 33 -43.32 9.65 2.02
C SER A 33 -44.53 9.42 1.11
N LEU A 34 -45.66 10.07 1.39
CA LEU A 34 -46.85 10.02 0.53
C LEU A 34 -46.70 10.90 -0.72
N GLU A 35 -45.94 11.99 -0.61
CA GLU A 35 -45.70 12.94 -1.68
C GLU A 35 -44.24 12.86 -2.19
N ASN A 36 -44.02 13.34 -3.41
CA ASN A 36 -42.69 13.58 -3.94
C ASN A 36 -42.02 14.77 -3.24
N THR A 37 -40.70 14.87 -3.32
CA THR A 37 -39.93 16.06 -2.86
C THR A 37 -40.00 16.33 -1.34
N CYS A 38 -40.51 15.40 -0.52
CA CYS A 38 -40.54 15.50 0.95
C CYS A 38 -39.15 15.57 1.64
N GLY A 39 -38.04 15.34 0.92
CA GLY A 39 -36.69 15.38 1.48
C GLY A 39 -36.03 14.02 1.75
N LYS A 40 -36.61 12.90 1.28
CA LYS A 40 -36.05 11.54 1.42
C LYS A 40 -34.58 11.45 1.00
N SER A 41 -34.27 11.88 -0.22
CA SER A 41 -32.91 11.92 -0.76
C SER A 41 -31.97 12.87 0.00
N SER A 42 -32.51 13.86 0.73
CA SER A 42 -31.69 14.72 1.62
C SER A 42 -31.28 13.98 2.90
N ILE A 43 -32.11 13.07 3.42
CA ILE A 43 -31.75 12.19 4.54
C ILE A 43 -30.63 11.23 4.12
N LEU A 44 -30.78 10.59 2.95
CA LEU A 44 -29.74 9.72 2.41
C LEU A 44 -28.45 10.50 2.11
N ALA A 45 -28.56 11.70 1.52
CA ALA A 45 -27.38 12.55 1.28
C ALA A 45 -26.64 12.94 2.58
N ALA A 46 -27.33 13.12 3.71
CA ALA A 46 -26.69 13.34 5.00
C ALA A 46 -25.89 12.11 5.47
N ILE A 47 -26.40 10.89 5.27
CA ILE A 47 -25.65 9.64 5.55
C ILE A 47 -24.37 9.58 4.71
N TYR A 48 -24.48 9.82 3.39
CA TYR A 48 -23.33 9.78 2.47
C TYR A 48 -22.30 10.85 2.86
N TYR A 49 -22.77 12.02 3.30
CA TYR A 49 -21.94 13.12 3.76
C TYR A 49 -21.21 12.81 5.07
N CYS A 50 -21.86 12.26 6.09
CA CYS A 50 -21.19 11.84 7.33
C CYS A 50 -20.13 10.76 7.08
N LEU A 51 -20.37 9.83 6.15
CA LEU A 51 -19.39 8.82 5.74
C LEU A 51 -18.28 9.34 4.81
N GLY A 52 -18.28 10.62 4.45
CA GLY A 52 -17.26 11.21 3.57
C GLY A 52 -17.34 10.71 2.12
N LEU A 53 -18.50 10.24 1.69
CA LEU A 53 -18.78 9.62 0.39
C LEU A 53 -19.53 10.57 -0.56
N GLU A 54 -19.53 11.89 -0.31
CA GLU A 54 -20.30 12.87 -1.09
C GLU A 54 -19.98 12.89 -2.59
N GLN A 55 -18.80 12.42 -2.98
CA GLN A 55 -18.37 12.33 -4.38
C GLN A 55 -19.18 11.30 -5.19
N ILE A 56 -19.94 10.40 -4.55
CA ILE A 56 -20.93 9.55 -5.21
C ILE A 56 -22.12 10.40 -5.72
N LEU A 57 -22.50 11.46 -4.98
CA LEU A 57 -23.65 12.31 -5.31
C LEU A 57 -23.33 13.42 -6.33
N GLY A 58 -22.09 13.90 -6.35
CA GLY A 58 -21.68 15.06 -7.17
C GLY A 58 -20.45 14.83 -8.05
N GLY A 59 -19.96 13.59 -8.15
CA GLY A 59 -18.77 13.24 -8.94
C GLY A 59 -17.50 13.96 -8.48
N VAL A 60 -16.58 14.16 -9.43
CA VAL A 60 -15.24 14.72 -9.15
C VAL A 60 -15.29 16.15 -8.57
N GLY A 61 -16.29 16.95 -8.94
CA GLY A 61 -16.52 18.30 -8.40
C GLY A 61 -17.35 18.35 -7.11
N GLY A 62 -17.97 17.23 -6.72
CA GLY A 62 -18.91 17.11 -5.61
C GLY A 62 -18.24 16.98 -4.24
N ILE A 63 -17.44 17.96 -3.86
CA ILE A 63 -16.70 17.94 -2.58
C ILE A 63 -17.37 18.88 -1.55
N GLY A 64 -17.53 18.39 -0.31
CA GLY A 64 -18.07 19.15 0.80
C GLY A 64 -19.57 19.43 0.67
N SER A 65 -20.06 20.43 1.41
CA SER A 65 -21.50 20.73 1.51
C SER A 65 -22.16 21.21 0.20
N LYS A 66 -21.42 21.33 -0.91
CA LYS A 66 -21.96 21.71 -2.23
C LYS A 66 -23.01 20.73 -2.75
N VAL A 67 -22.85 19.42 -2.53
CA VAL A 67 -23.78 18.38 -3.01
C VAL A 67 -25.12 18.36 -2.27
N LEU A 68 -25.17 18.89 -1.04
CA LEU A 68 -26.37 18.90 -0.21
C LEU A 68 -27.40 19.90 -0.74
N THR A 69 -28.67 19.72 -0.40
CA THR A 69 -29.76 20.60 -0.83
C THR A 69 -29.69 21.98 -0.15
N SER A 70 -30.45 22.95 -0.68
CA SER A 70 -30.56 24.30 -0.12
C SER A 70 -31.04 24.33 1.34
N ALA A 71 -31.86 23.35 1.73
CA ALA A 71 -32.39 23.18 3.08
C ALA A 71 -31.31 23.17 4.18
N PHE A 72 -30.11 22.66 3.89
CA PHE A 72 -29.01 22.66 4.85
C PHE A 72 -28.17 23.95 4.86
N LYS A 73 -28.37 24.87 3.92
CA LYS A 73 -27.39 25.94 3.61
C LYS A 73 -27.96 27.35 3.57
N SER A 74 -29.11 27.53 2.93
CA SER A 74 -29.72 28.85 2.74
C SER A 74 -30.91 29.03 3.67
N THR A 75 -31.97 28.23 3.46
CA THR A 75 -33.30 28.50 3.99
C THR A 75 -34.09 27.22 4.22
N ILE A 76 -34.92 27.23 5.25
CA ILE A 76 -35.98 26.24 5.51
C ILE A 76 -37.32 26.97 5.55
N ASP A 77 -38.26 26.59 4.70
CA ASP A 77 -39.64 27.09 4.81
C ASP A 77 -40.49 26.20 5.69
N ASP A 78 -41.04 26.79 6.75
CA ASP A 78 -42.00 26.21 7.67
C ASP A 78 -43.31 26.99 7.58
N ASN A 79 -44.43 26.31 7.31
CA ASN A 79 -45.78 26.87 7.29
C ASN A 79 -45.93 28.21 6.52
N GLY A 80 -45.20 28.36 5.40
CA GLY A 80 -45.21 29.56 4.56
C GLY A 80 -44.26 30.69 4.95
N LYS A 81 -43.48 30.53 6.04
CA LYS A 81 -42.37 31.43 6.40
C LYS A 81 -41.03 30.77 6.09
N SER A 82 -40.14 31.47 5.40
CA SER A 82 -38.78 30.99 5.12
C SER A 82 -37.81 31.53 6.18
N TRP A 83 -37.09 30.64 6.85
CA TRP A 83 -36.11 30.94 7.88
C TRP A 83 -34.70 30.72 7.34
N ASN A 84 -33.81 31.70 7.54
CA ASN A 84 -32.41 31.56 7.18
C ASN A 84 -31.73 30.54 8.11
N VAL A 85 -30.95 29.64 7.50
CA VAL A 85 -30.08 28.72 8.23
C VAL A 85 -28.88 29.50 8.77
N THR A 86 -28.64 29.48 10.07
CA THR A 86 -27.43 30.03 10.67
C THR A 86 -26.30 29.00 10.58
N GLU A 87 -26.52 27.84 11.18
CA GLU A 87 -25.58 26.71 11.22
C GLU A 87 -26.29 25.40 10.86
N SER A 88 -25.55 24.39 10.42
CA SER A 88 -26.09 23.06 10.20
C SER A 88 -25.03 21.96 10.28
N GLY A 89 -25.43 20.80 10.81
CA GLY A 89 -24.58 19.62 10.95
C GLY A 89 -25.39 18.33 10.97
N ALA A 90 -24.68 17.21 10.90
CA ALA A 90 -25.29 15.89 10.98
C ALA A 90 -24.44 14.93 11.82
N TYR A 91 -25.13 14.15 12.65
CA TYR A 91 -24.61 13.06 13.45
C TYR A 91 -25.07 11.74 12.84
N LEU A 92 -24.13 10.81 12.62
CA LEU A 92 -24.40 9.45 12.15
C LEU A 92 -23.77 8.46 13.13
N GLU A 93 -24.61 7.75 13.87
CA GLU A 93 -24.17 6.64 14.71
C GLU A 93 -24.06 5.37 13.86
N ILE A 94 -22.86 4.77 13.87
CA ILE A 94 -22.56 3.52 13.16
C ILE A 94 -21.95 2.49 14.09
N THR A 95 -22.12 1.21 13.75
CA THR A 95 -21.46 0.09 14.39
C THR A 95 -20.82 -0.83 13.36
N ASN A 96 -19.69 -1.44 13.72
CA ASN A 96 -19.03 -2.50 12.95
C ASN A 96 -19.48 -3.92 13.39
N GLY A 97 -20.25 -4.02 14.49
CA GLY A 97 -20.67 -5.23 15.17
C GLY A 97 -20.07 -5.42 16.57
N ASN A 98 -18.92 -4.78 16.85
CA ASN A 98 -18.18 -4.86 18.12
C ASN A 98 -18.19 -3.52 18.87
N GLU A 99 -18.02 -2.43 18.13
CA GLU A 99 -17.88 -1.05 18.61
C GLU A 99 -18.99 -0.18 18.02
N VAL A 100 -19.33 0.90 18.72
CA VAL A 100 -20.27 1.93 18.27
C VAL A 100 -19.56 3.28 18.30
N VAL A 101 -19.67 4.04 17.22
CA VAL A 101 -19.11 5.39 17.13
C VAL A 101 -20.12 6.34 16.51
N THR A 102 -20.11 7.60 16.95
CA THR A 102 -20.96 8.64 16.39
C THR A 102 -20.12 9.65 15.64
N ILE A 103 -20.36 9.76 14.34
CA ILE A 103 -19.65 10.68 13.44
C ILE A 103 -20.42 11.97 13.34
N TYR A 104 -19.84 13.09 13.78
CA TYR A 104 -20.36 14.43 13.54
C TYR A 104 -19.63 15.08 12.36
N ARG A 105 -20.40 15.68 11.44
CA ARG A 105 -19.86 16.50 10.36
C ARG A 105 -20.64 17.79 10.18
N ASN A 106 -19.93 18.90 10.21
CA ASN A 106 -20.46 20.24 10.01
C ASN A 106 -20.72 20.50 8.51
N ILE A 107 -21.89 21.06 8.18
CA ILE A 107 -22.33 21.37 6.82
C ILE A 107 -22.21 22.86 6.53
N LYS A 108 -22.57 23.70 7.51
CA LYS A 108 -22.44 25.16 7.51
C LYS A 108 -22.15 25.64 8.94
N ALA A 109 -20.99 26.26 9.12
CA ALA A 109 -20.75 27.19 10.23
C ALA A 109 -19.79 28.28 9.74
N GLU A 110 -19.60 29.33 10.54
CA GLU A 110 -18.66 30.42 10.25
C GLU A 110 -17.21 30.03 10.60
N ASN A 111 -17.03 29.31 11.72
CA ASN A 111 -15.71 29.03 12.32
C ASN A 111 -15.14 27.62 12.05
N LYS A 112 -15.87 26.74 11.33
CA LYS A 112 -15.50 25.34 11.11
C LYS A 112 -15.66 24.93 9.63
N ASP A 113 -14.61 24.33 9.05
CA ASP A 113 -14.60 23.88 7.65
C ASP A 113 -15.43 22.58 7.48
N ASN A 114 -16.06 22.43 6.32
CA ASN A 114 -16.89 21.26 5.96
C ASN A 114 -16.08 19.98 5.66
N ARG A 115 -14.73 20.06 5.76
CA ARG A 115 -13.75 18.96 5.69
C ARG A 115 -13.39 18.38 7.06
N LEU A 116 -13.74 19.05 8.16
CA LEU A 116 -13.56 18.53 9.51
C LEU A 116 -14.62 17.46 9.80
N VAL A 117 -14.21 16.34 10.38
CA VAL A 117 -15.08 15.27 10.84
C VAL A 117 -14.67 14.89 12.26
N THR A 118 -15.59 15.02 13.21
CA THR A 118 -15.38 14.64 14.61
C THR A 118 -15.99 13.26 14.83
N VAL A 119 -15.22 12.34 15.41
CA VAL A 119 -15.70 11.00 15.78
C VAL A 119 -15.74 10.89 17.29
N TYR A 120 -16.91 10.58 17.84
CA TYR A 120 -17.11 10.26 19.24
C TYR A 120 -17.11 8.74 19.42
N TYR A 121 -16.32 8.24 20.36
CA TYR A 121 -16.23 6.82 20.69
C TYR A 121 -17.34 6.41 21.66
N GLY A 122 -18.58 6.46 21.16
CA GLY A 122 -19.80 6.13 21.89
C GLY A 122 -21.06 6.32 21.04
N THR A 123 -22.21 6.00 21.64
CA THR A 123 -23.54 6.31 21.09
C THR A 123 -23.82 7.82 21.11
N TYR A 124 -24.83 8.26 20.36
CA TYR A 124 -25.19 9.69 20.33
C TYR A 124 -25.53 10.25 21.72
N ASP A 125 -26.22 9.46 22.55
CA ASP A 125 -26.69 9.90 23.87
C ASP A 125 -25.53 9.98 24.90
N GLU A 126 -24.40 9.33 24.63
CA GLU A 126 -23.18 9.38 25.45
C GLU A 126 -22.26 10.58 25.13
N ILE A 127 -22.50 11.32 24.04
CA ILE A 127 -21.69 12.50 23.66
C ILE A 127 -21.68 13.58 24.77
N GLY A 128 -22.74 13.66 25.57
CA GLY A 128 -22.83 14.58 26.71
C GLY A 128 -22.02 14.15 27.95
N ASP A 129 -21.48 12.94 28.02
CA ASP A 129 -20.59 12.54 29.13
C ASP A 129 -19.15 13.00 28.86
N SER A 130 -18.60 13.73 29.83
CA SER A 130 -17.19 14.05 30.01
C SER A 130 -16.18 12.91 29.77
N LYS A 131 -16.59 11.65 29.87
CA LYS A 131 -15.75 10.47 29.63
C LYS A 131 -15.67 10.04 28.17
N THR A 132 -16.61 10.47 27.33
CA THR A 132 -16.68 10.06 25.93
C THR A 132 -15.55 10.70 25.15
N GLN A 133 -14.62 9.86 24.66
CA GLN A 133 -13.49 10.33 23.88
C GLN A 133 -13.95 10.80 22.51
N SER A 134 -13.39 11.91 22.03
CA SER A 134 -13.62 12.46 20.70
C SER A 134 -12.30 12.65 19.96
N ALA A 135 -12.26 12.36 18.66
CA ALA A 135 -11.11 12.61 17.81
C ALA A 135 -11.51 13.30 16.51
N ASP A 136 -10.79 14.35 16.15
CA ASP A 136 -10.97 15.09 14.89
C ASP A 136 -10.10 14.51 13.76
N TYR A 137 -10.71 14.44 12.58
CA TYR A 137 -10.17 13.93 11.32
C TYR A 137 -10.46 14.88 10.16
N TYR A 138 -9.69 14.75 9.08
CA TYR A 138 -9.94 15.47 7.82
C TYR A 138 -10.42 14.51 6.71
N VAL A 139 -11.30 15.00 5.84
CA VAL A 139 -11.88 14.22 4.73
C VAL A 139 -11.74 14.94 3.38
N ASN A 140 -11.70 14.17 2.28
CA ASN A 140 -11.65 14.65 0.89
C ASN A 140 -10.54 15.67 0.57
N ILE A 141 -9.39 15.49 1.22
CA ILE A 141 -8.12 16.16 0.91
C ILE A 141 -7.00 15.12 0.70
N GLN A 142 -5.83 15.57 0.25
CA GLN A 142 -4.65 14.71 0.15
C GLN A 142 -4.36 14.04 1.52
N TYR A 143 -3.97 12.77 1.50
CA TYR A 143 -3.77 11.92 2.68
C TYR A 143 -5.05 11.51 3.46
N ALA A 144 -6.27 11.88 3.05
CA ALA A 144 -7.49 11.47 3.78
C ALA A 144 -7.72 9.95 3.86
N ALA A 145 -7.11 9.16 2.95
CA ALA A 145 -7.18 7.69 2.90
C ALA A 145 -5.83 6.99 3.17
N THR A 146 -4.81 7.73 3.64
CA THR A 146 -3.47 7.18 3.93
C THR A 146 -2.78 7.78 5.16
N GLY A 147 -3.17 8.98 5.60
CA GLY A 147 -2.69 9.63 6.80
C GLY A 147 -3.44 9.17 8.06
N GLN A 148 -2.79 9.29 9.22
CA GLN A 148 -3.32 8.83 10.51
C GLN A 148 -4.54 9.63 10.99
N LYS A 149 -4.58 10.93 10.66
CA LYS A 149 -5.74 11.82 10.88
C LYS A 149 -6.68 11.92 9.66
N GLY A 150 -6.52 11.04 8.68
CA GLY A 150 -7.42 10.92 7.54
C GLY A 150 -8.67 10.11 7.89
N PHE A 151 -9.86 10.67 7.65
CA PHE A 151 -11.14 10.06 8.02
C PHE A 151 -11.41 8.72 7.30
N HIS A 152 -10.99 8.57 6.03
CA HIS A 152 -11.17 7.31 5.31
C HIS A 152 -10.22 6.22 5.82
N THR A 153 -9.05 6.58 6.34
CA THR A 153 -8.16 5.64 7.06
C THR A 153 -8.81 5.17 8.37
N PHE A 154 -9.46 6.07 9.12
CA PHE A 154 -10.24 5.69 10.30
C PHE A 154 -11.38 4.73 9.93
N LEU A 155 -12.20 5.07 8.92
CA LEU A 155 -13.34 4.26 8.51
C LEU A 155 -12.92 2.88 7.98
N GLU A 156 -11.80 2.79 7.26
CA GLU A 156 -11.19 1.54 6.82
C GLU A 156 -10.81 0.63 8.01
N ASN A 157 -10.10 1.18 9.00
CA ASN A 157 -9.71 0.45 10.22
C ASN A 157 -10.94 0.01 11.04
N PHE A 158 -11.93 0.89 11.20
CA PHE A 158 -13.18 0.62 11.92
C PHE A 158 -13.99 -0.51 11.26
N LEU A 159 -13.96 -0.62 9.93
CA LEU A 159 -14.64 -1.68 9.19
C LEU A 159 -13.79 -2.95 9.02
N HIS A 160 -12.54 -2.94 9.48
CA HIS A 160 -11.55 -4.01 9.28
C HIS A 160 -11.35 -4.39 7.80
N LEU A 161 -11.36 -3.39 6.91
CA LEU A 161 -11.14 -3.58 5.48
C LEU A 161 -9.66 -3.37 5.14
N GLU A 162 -9.04 -4.30 4.41
CA GLU A 162 -7.69 -4.11 3.87
C GLU A 162 -7.78 -3.68 2.40
N LEU A 163 -7.80 -2.37 2.12
CA LEU A 163 -8.03 -1.91 0.75
C LEU A 163 -6.77 -2.08 -0.12
N PRO A 164 -6.86 -2.77 -1.27
CA PRO A 164 -5.70 -3.08 -2.11
C PRO A 164 -5.13 -1.85 -2.80
N LEU A 165 -3.83 -1.90 -3.12
CA LEU A 165 -3.20 -1.00 -4.07
C LEU A 165 -3.44 -1.52 -5.49
N VAL A 166 -3.91 -0.66 -6.37
CA VAL A 166 -4.28 -0.94 -7.77
C VAL A 166 -3.60 0.05 -8.71
N ARG A 167 -3.33 -0.37 -9.95
CA ARG A 167 -2.67 0.48 -10.95
C ARG A 167 -3.61 1.58 -11.44
N SER A 168 -3.08 2.81 -11.45
CA SER A 168 -3.68 3.97 -12.10
C SER A 168 -3.40 3.97 -13.61
N SER A 169 -4.23 4.68 -14.38
CA SER A 169 -3.98 5.01 -15.78
C SER A 169 -2.62 5.70 -15.99
N ASP A 170 -2.15 6.44 -14.98
CA ASP A 170 -0.86 7.14 -14.98
C ASP A 170 0.33 6.23 -14.65
N GLY A 171 0.12 4.90 -14.55
CA GLY A 171 1.14 3.90 -14.20
C GLY A 171 1.48 3.79 -12.71
N ASN A 172 1.16 4.81 -11.91
CA ASN A 172 1.35 4.81 -10.46
C ASN A 172 0.38 3.87 -9.72
N GLU A 173 0.78 3.33 -8.57
CA GLU A 173 -0.14 2.64 -7.67
C GLU A 173 -0.99 3.63 -6.86
N ARG A 174 -2.30 3.36 -6.74
CA ARG A 174 -3.25 4.10 -5.90
C ARG A 174 -4.07 3.12 -5.08
N LYS A 175 -4.53 3.53 -3.89
CA LYS A 175 -5.41 2.72 -3.05
C LYS A 175 -6.80 2.60 -3.69
N LEU A 176 -7.46 1.45 -3.57
CA LEU A 176 -8.85 1.31 -3.98
C LEU A 176 -9.76 2.04 -2.98
N TYR A 177 -10.02 3.31 -3.26
CA TYR A 177 -10.72 4.22 -2.35
C TYR A 177 -12.14 3.75 -1.99
N LEU A 178 -12.54 3.96 -0.72
CA LEU A 178 -13.86 3.59 -0.19
C LEU A 178 -15.00 4.17 -1.04
N GLN A 179 -14.88 5.40 -1.53
CA GLN A 179 -15.89 6.06 -2.38
C GLN A 179 -16.22 5.26 -3.65
N ILE A 180 -15.24 4.56 -4.23
CA ILE A 180 -15.45 3.74 -5.43
C ILE A 180 -16.11 2.40 -5.04
N ILE A 181 -15.75 1.83 -3.89
CA ILE A 181 -16.37 0.59 -3.38
C ILE A 181 -17.83 0.84 -3.00
N PHE A 182 -18.12 1.86 -2.18
CA PHE A 182 -19.49 2.18 -1.76
C PHE A 182 -20.42 2.57 -2.93
N ALA A 183 -19.88 3.04 -4.06
CA ALA A 183 -20.67 3.26 -5.27
C ALA A 183 -21.29 1.98 -5.89
N SER A 184 -20.93 0.78 -5.43
CA SER A 184 -21.60 -0.48 -5.82
C SER A 184 -22.87 -0.79 -5.03
N MET A 185 -23.02 -0.18 -3.86
CA MET A 185 -24.05 -0.50 -2.88
C MET A 185 -24.91 0.71 -2.52
N PHE A 186 -24.48 1.93 -2.85
CA PHE A 186 -25.19 3.18 -2.60
C PHE A 186 -25.70 3.75 -3.94
N ILE A 187 -26.91 3.38 -4.33
CA ILE A 187 -27.53 3.81 -5.58
C ILE A 187 -28.35 5.07 -5.34
N GLU A 188 -27.89 6.20 -5.88
CA GLU A 188 -28.56 7.51 -5.77
C GLU A 188 -29.46 7.83 -6.99
N GLN A 189 -30.41 8.74 -6.81
CA GLN A 189 -31.52 8.93 -7.75
C GLN A 189 -31.14 9.46 -9.15
N LYS A 190 -30.11 10.32 -9.29
CA LYS A 190 -29.90 11.11 -10.52
C LYS A 190 -29.10 10.40 -11.60
N HIS A 191 -28.03 9.72 -11.20
CA HIS A 191 -27.05 9.07 -12.06
C HIS A 191 -26.94 7.58 -11.73
N GLY A 192 -27.11 7.18 -10.46
CA GLY A 192 -27.00 5.79 -9.98
C GLY A 192 -27.86 4.77 -10.75
N TRP A 193 -29.01 5.18 -11.28
CA TRP A 193 -29.91 4.35 -12.08
C TRP A 193 -29.59 4.28 -13.58
N SER A 194 -28.54 4.96 -14.05
CA SER A 194 -28.23 5.07 -15.49
C SER A 194 -27.40 3.90 -16.06
N ASP A 195 -26.64 3.20 -15.22
CA ASP A 195 -25.78 2.07 -15.54
C ASP A 195 -25.29 1.40 -14.23
N ILE A 196 -24.89 0.13 -14.29
CA ILE A 196 -24.24 -0.58 -13.18
C ILE A 196 -22.97 0.20 -12.79
N LEU A 197 -22.83 0.57 -11.52
CA LEU A 197 -21.67 1.32 -10.98
C LEU A 197 -21.49 2.72 -11.60
N SER A 198 -22.57 3.34 -12.10
CA SER A 198 -22.58 4.69 -12.70
C SER A 198 -22.16 5.81 -11.74
N GLY A 199 -22.50 5.71 -10.45
CA GLY A 199 -22.16 6.70 -9.42
C GLY A 199 -20.68 6.71 -8.98
N MET A 200 -19.80 5.97 -9.66
CA MET A 200 -18.37 5.89 -9.33
C MET A 200 -17.63 7.21 -9.60
N PRO A 201 -16.90 7.78 -8.63
CA PRO A 201 -16.02 8.92 -8.88
C PRO A 201 -14.76 8.48 -9.66
N ILE A 202 -14.33 9.33 -10.61
CA ILE A 202 -13.20 9.05 -11.49
C ILE A 202 -11.88 9.45 -10.80
N PHE A 203 -11.18 8.49 -10.20
CA PHE A 203 -9.85 8.69 -9.60
C PHE A 203 -8.69 8.15 -10.47
N GLY A 204 -8.94 7.92 -11.76
CA GLY A 204 -7.94 7.44 -12.71
C GLY A 204 -7.39 6.05 -12.38
N ILE A 205 -8.20 5.18 -11.76
CA ILE A 205 -7.89 3.76 -11.57
C ILE A 205 -8.23 3.01 -12.86
N ARG A 206 -7.38 2.07 -13.26
CA ARG A 206 -7.65 1.23 -14.44
C ARG A 206 -8.69 0.17 -14.10
N GLU A 207 -9.70 0.02 -14.96
CA GLU A 207 -10.77 -0.99 -14.85
C GLU A 207 -11.54 -0.92 -13.50
N SER A 208 -11.80 0.28 -12.97
CA SER A 208 -12.39 0.50 -11.62
C SER A 208 -13.58 -0.38 -11.27
N LYS A 209 -14.53 -0.57 -12.20
CA LYS A 209 -15.72 -1.42 -11.99
C LYS A 209 -15.34 -2.86 -11.62
N LYS A 210 -14.46 -3.47 -12.41
CA LYS A 210 -13.90 -4.81 -12.17
C LYS A 210 -13.18 -4.88 -10.83
N ARG A 211 -12.29 -3.92 -10.54
CA ARG A 211 -11.48 -3.92 -9.30
C ARG A 211 -12.34 -3.87 -8.04
N VAL A 212 -13.49 -3.19 -8.08
CA VAL A 212 -14.46 -3.21 -6.97
C VAL A 212 -15.15 -4.56 -6.85
N ILE A 213 -15.56 -5.20 -7.95
CA ILE A 213 -16.20 -6.53 -7.91
C ILE A 213 -15.20 -7.59 -7.42
N GLU A 214 -13.94 -7.55 -7.88
CA GLU A 214 -12.84 -8.37 -7.36
C GLU A 214 -12.68 -8.20 -5.85
N PHE A 215 -12.69 -6.95 -5.35
CA PHE A 215 -12.57 -6.67 -3.92
C PHE A 215 -13.79 -7.17 -3.12
N ILE A 216 -15.03 -6.87 -3.54
CA ILE A 216 -16.27 -7.18 -2.82
C ILE A 216 -16.51 -8.70 -2.68
N LEU A 217 -16.17 -9.47 -3.71
CA LEU A 217 -16.26 -10.93 -3.68
C LEU A 217 -15.04 -11.57 -2.99
N GLY A 218 -14.01 -10.79 -2.69
CA GLY A 218 -12.73 -11.27 -2.17
C GLY A 218 -12.07 -12.26 -3.13
N LEU A 219 -11.93 -11.87 -4.40
CA LEU A 219 -11.23 -12.68 -5.41
C LEU A 219 -9.71 -12.59 -5.23
N ASP A 220 -9.01 -13.70 -5.46
CA ASP A 220 -7.54 -13.74 -5.35
C ASP A 220 -6.83 -13.19 -6.59
N THR A 221 -7.57 -12.79 -7.65
CA THR A 221 -7.04 -12.19 -8.88
C THR A 221 -6.10 -11.01 -8.61
N LEU A 222 -6.49 -10.09 -7.73
CA LEU A 222 -5.69 -8.93 -7.32
C LEU A 222 -4.37 -9.31 -6.64
N LYS A 223 -4.40 -10.33 -5.76
CA LYS A 223 -3.21 -10.83 -5.07
C LYS A 223 -2.28 -11.54 -6.05
N ASN A 224 -2.84 -12.37 -6.93
CA ASN A 224 -2.13 -13.10 -7.97
C ASN A 224 -1.49 -12.17 -9.01
N GLU A 225 -2.16 -11.08 -9.41
CA GLU A 225 -1.59 -10.05 -10.30
C GLU A 225 -0.39 -9.36 -9.64
N LYS A 226 -0.54 -8.94 -8.38
CA LYS A 226 0.54 -8.30 -7.60
C LYS A 226 1.75 -9.21 -7.40
N GLU A 227 1.54 -10.51 -7.10
CA GLU A 227 2.66 -11.45 -6.96
C GLU A 227 3.30 -11.79 -8.32
N ARG A 228 2.52 -11.88 -9.42
CA ARG A 228 3.08 -12.00 -10.78
C ARG A 228 3.99 -10.81 -11.12
N ASP A 229 3.57 -9.58 -10.81
CA ASP A 229 4.37 -8.37 -11.01
C ASP A 229 5.66 -8.39 -10.18
N ARG A 230 5.55 -8.72 -8.88
CA ARG A 230 6.68 -8.88 -7.97
C ARG A 230 7.68 -9.92 -8.49
N LEU A 231 7.20 -11.08 -8.93
CA LEU A 231 8.02 -12.14 -9.50
C LEU A 231 8.64 -11.72 -10.84
N ASN A 232 7.97 -10.93 -11.69
CA ASN A 232 8.53 -10.39 -12.92
C ASN A 232 9.67 -9.38 -12.65
N ALA A 233 9.54 -8.56 -11.60
CA ALA A 233 10.61 -7.67 -11.14
C ALA A 233 11.81 -8.47 -10.61
N VAL A 234 11.58 -9.47 -9.76
CA VAL A 234 12.62 -10.39 -9.25
C VAL A 234 13.32 -11.14 -10.40
N LYS A 235 12.56 -11.64 -11.38
CA LYS A 235 13.09 -12.28 -12.58
C LYS A 235 14.05 -11.36 -13.33
N SER A 236 13.61 -10.13 -13.63
CA SER A 236 14.41 -9.13 -14.33
C SER A 236 15.68 -8.76 -13.58
N GLN A 237 15.62 -8.67 -12.24
CA GLN A 237 16.77 -8.42 -11.38
C GLN A 237 17.79 -9.57 -11.43
N ILE A 238 17.34 -10.83 -11.27
CA ILE A 238 18.22 -12.01 -11.34
C ILE A 238 18.83 -12.14 -12.75
N GLU A 239 18.06 -11.91 -13.81
CA GLU A 239 18.58 -11.92 -15.19
C GLU A 239 19.62 -10.82 -15.43
N TYR A 240 19.48 -9.65 -14.82
CA TYR A 240 20.46 -8.56 -14.89
C TYR A 240 21.74 -8.90 -14.11
N GLU A 241 21.61 -9.30 -12.84
CA GLU A 241 22.75 -9.66 -11.98
C GLU A 241 23.54 -10.83 -12.56
N TRP A 242 22.86 -11.85 -13.09
CA TRP A 242 23.51 -12.98 -13.77
C TRP A 242 24.29 -12.54 -15.00
N LYS A 243 23.71 -11.66 -15.84
CA LYS A 243 24.41 -11.13 -17.02
C LYS A 243 25.64 -10.29 -16.64
N GLN A 244 25.56 -9.48 -15.58
CA GLN A 244 26.71 -8.73 -15.07
C GLN A 244 27.81 -9.67 -14.59
N LEU A 245 27.46 -10.68 -13.78
CA LEU A 245 28.41 -11.64 -13.23
C LEU A 245 29.07 -12.50 -14.32
N VAL A 246 28.30 -13.00 -15.29
CA VAL A 246 28.83 -13.70 -16.48
C VAL A 246 29.78 -12.81 -17.28
N SER A 247 29.40 -11.54 -17.52
CA SER A 247 30.25 -10.58 -18.23
C SER A 247 31.54 -10.27 -17.47
N GLN A 248 31.48 -10.22 -16.13
CA GLN A 248 32.64 -9.99 -15.28
C GLN A 248 33.58 -11.19 -15.29
N ILE A 249 33.07 -12.42 -15.16
CA ILE A 249 33.85 -13.66 -15.28
C ILE A 249 34.57 -13.69 -16.64
N GLN A 250 33.85 -13.44 -17.74
CA GLN A 250 34.43 -13.38 -19.08
C GLN A 250 35.57 -12.35 -19.18
N ARG A 251 35.35 -11.11 -18.71
CA ARG A 251 36.40 -10.07 -18.70
C ARG A 251 37.62 -10.48 -17.89
N THR A 252 37.44 -11.07 -16.70
CA THR A 252 38.55 -11.50 -15.84
C THR A 252 39.34 -12.66 -16.46
N VAL A 253 38.66 -13.61 -17.09
CA VAL A 253 39.29 -14.76 -17.78
C VAL A 253 40.04 -14.32 -19.06
N TYR A 254 39.42 -13.47 -19.89
CA TYR A 254 40.06 -12.98 -21.12
C TYR A 254 41.24 -12.03 -20.86
N ALA A 255 41.23 -11.27 -19.75
CA ALA A 255 42.36 -10.42 -19.37
C ALA A 255 43.66 -11.21 -19.13
N GLU A 256 43.56 -12.45 -18.66
CA GLU A 256 44.70 -13.36 -18.42
C GLU A 256 45.00 -14.31 -19.60
N THR A 257 44.43 -14.02 -20.79
CA THR A 257 44.51 -14.83 -22.03
C THR A 257 44.03 -16.28 -21.88
N CYS A 258 43.04 -16.49 -21.00
CA CYS A 258 42.35 -17.76 -20.81
C CYS A 258 40.98 -17.78 -21.52
N ASN A 259 40.41 -18.98 -21.66
CA ASN A 259 39.05 -19.24 -22.13
C ASN A 259 38.25 -19.97 -21.04
N ILE A 260 36.92 -19.84 -21.08
CA ILE A 260 36.02 -20.54 -20.14
C ILE A 260 35.03 -21.44 -20.88
N LEU A 261 34.90 -22.67 -20.41
CA LEU A 261 34.00 -23.68 -20.97
C LEU A 261 32.79 -23.89 -20.06
N ASN A 262 31.65 -24.28 -20.66
CA ASN A 262 30.40 -24.62 -19.98
C ASN A 262 29.76 -23.53 -19.09
N LEU A 263 30.18 -22.26 -19.21
CA LEU A 263 29.58 -21.16 -18.45
C LEU A 263 28.09 -20.95 -18.84
N PRO A 264 27.15 -20.96 -17.88
CA PRO A 264 25.73 -20.77 -18.16
C PRO A 264 25.39 -19.31 -18.47
N MET A 265 25.05 -19.01 -19.73
CA MET A 265 24.74 -17.63 -20.18
C MET A 265 23.40 -17.08 -19.67
N CYS A 266 22.48 -17.96 -19.24
CA CYS A 266 21.18 -17.59 -18.68
C CYS A 266 21.01 -18.20 -17.27
N PRO A 267 20.21 -17.57 -16.39
CA PRO A 267 19.85 -18.15 -15.09
C PRO A 267 19.28 -19.56 -15.24
N ARG A 268 19.88 -20.51 -14.53
CA ARG A 268 19.39 -21.88 -14.39
C ARG A 268 19.72 -22.39 -12.99
N VAL A 269 18.98 -23.41 -12.55
CA VAL A 269 19.35 -24.15 -11.34
C VAL A 269 20.63 -24.93 -11.64
N LEU A 270 21.70 -24.62 -10.92
CA LEU A 270 23.00 -25.28 -11.01
C LEU A 270 23.12 -26.35 -9.93
N THR A 271 23.45 -27.57 -10.34
CA THR A 271 23.94 -28.60 -9.40
C THR A 271 25.43 -28.44 -9.16
N GLU A 272 25.97 -29.10 -8.12
CA GLU A 272 27.42 -29.13 -7.87
C GLU A 272 28.18 -29.65 -9.10
N LYS A 273 27.65 -30.68 -9.78
CA LYS A 273 28.21 -31.24 -11.02
C LYS A 273 28.24 -30.24 -12.18
N ASP A 274 27.28 -29.32 -12.26
CA ASP A 274 27.29 -28.26 -13.27
C ASP A 274 28.34 -27.20 -12.97
N CYS A 275 28.61 -26.93 -11.69
CA CYS A 275 29.69 -26.04 -11.27
C CYS A 275 31.07 -26.68 -11.53
N SER A 276 31.23 -27.99 -11.26
CA SER A 276 32.45 -28.75 -11.58
C SER A 276 32.78 -28.81 -13.06
N ARG A 277 31.79 -28.58 -13.95
CA ARG A 277 31.99 -28.52 -15.41
C ARG A 277 32.48 -27.17 -15.91
N ILE A 278 32.47 -26.12 -15.09
CA ILE A 278 32.96 -24.79 -15.45
C ILE A 278 34.49 -24.79 -15.37
N THR A 279 35.12 -25.29 -16.44
CA THR A 279 36.58 -25.35 -16.57
C THR A 279 37.11 -24.09 -17.23
N ILE A 280 38.21 -23.56 -16.71
CA ILE A 280 39.00 -22.51 -17.37
C ILE A 280 40.18 -23.18 -18.06
N THR A 281 40.33 -22.96 -19.36
CA THR A 281 41.44 -23.47 -20.17
C THR A 281 42.32 -22.32 -20.63
N THR A 282 43.59 -22.61 -20.90
CA THR A 282 44.50 -21.63 -21.51
C THR A 282 44.53 -21.78 -23.03
N ASN A 283 45.22 -20.89 -23.74
CA ASN A 283 45.40 -21.01 -25.20
C ASN A 283 46.09 -22.33 -25.62
N SER A 284 46.74 -23.01 -24.68
CA SER A 284 47.37 -24.33 -24.81
C SER A 284 46.39 -25.52 -24.74
N THR A 285 45.07 -25.28 -24.58
CA THR A 285 44.00 -26.27 -24.30
C THR A 285 44.09 -27.06 -22.99
N ASN A 286 45.14 -26.87 -22.18
CA ASN A 286 45.25 -27.47 -20.84
C ASN A 286 44.32 -26.79 -19.83
N GLU A 287 43.95 -27.50 -18.75
CA GLU A 287 43.29 -26.87 -17.60
C GLU A 287 44.25 -25.98 -16.82
N ILE A 288 43.75 -24.93 -16.15
CA ILE A 288 44.58 -24.08 -15.26
C ILE A 288 45.30 -24.90 -14.19
N SER A 289 44.68 -25.95 -13.66
CA SER A 289 45.27 -26.93 -12.74
C SER A 289 46.55 -27.55 -13.31
N GLU A 290 46.47 -28.06 -14.54
CA GLU A 290 47.57 -28.75 -15.23
C GLU A 290 48.67 -27.77 -15.65
N GLU A 291 48.32 -26.56 -16.10
CA GLU A 291 49.30 -25.52 -16.42
C GLU A 291 50.03 -25.01 -15.17
N ILE A 292 49.33 -24.84 -14.03
CA ILE A 292 49.99 -24.55 -12.75
C ILE A 292 50.93 -25.70 -12.36
N ASP A 293 50.50 -26.95 -12.45
CA ASP A 293 51.31 -28.13 -12.14
C ASP A 293 52.55 -28.25 -13.04
N GLN A 294 52.40 -27.95 -14.34
CA GLN A 294 53.49 -27.96 -15.30
C GLN A 294 54.47 -26.82 -15.04
N LEU A 295 53.98 -25.59 -14.82
CA LEU A 295 54.81 -24.44 -14.44
C LEU A 295 55.51 -24.67 -13.09
N GLN A 296 54.88 -25.36 -12.13
CA GLN A 296 55.50 -25.77 -10.87
C GLN A 296 56.57 -26.85 -11.07
N LYS A 297 56.34 -27.85 -11.94
CA LYS A 297 57.36 -28.87 -12.30
C LYS A 297 58.55 -28.25 -13.01
N GLU A 298 58.33 -27.32 -13.93
CA GLU A 298 59.39 -26.54 -14.59
C GLU A 298 60.14 -25.66 -13.59
N TYR A 299 59.44 -24.98 -12.68
CA TYR A 299 60.03 -24.20 -11.59
C TYR A 299 60.81 -25.08 -10.59
N ALA A 300 60.38 -26.32 -10.35
CA ALA A 300 61.07 -27.31 -9.51
C ALA A 300 62.27 -27.96 -10.21
N GLY A 301 62.23 -28.15 -11.53
CA GLY A 301 63.42 -28.51 -12.33
C GLY A 301 64.51 -27.44 -12.19
N LEU A 302 64.11 -26.16 -12.18
CA LEU A 302 64.97 -25.01 -11.87
C LEU A 302 65.36 -24.90 -10.37
N ARG A 303 65.15 -25.93 -9.54
CA ARG A 303 65.66 -26.02 -8.15
C ARG A 303 66.78 -27.06 -7.95
N GLN A 304 67.08 -27.94 -8.92
CA GLN A 304 67.99 -29.08 -8.71
C GLN A 304 69.50 -28.79 -8.88
N LEU A 305 69.99 -27.64 -8.40
CA LEU A 305 71.44 -27.41 -8.19
C LEU A 305 71.74 -26.80 -6.82
N LYS A 306 72.85 -27.28 -6.22
CA LYS A 306 73.59 -26.74 -5.06
C LYS A 306 75.10 -26.77 -5.44
N PRO A 307 76.03 -26.00 -4.82
CA PRO A 307 75.94 -24.96 -3.79
C PRO A 307 76.32 -23.55 -4.37
N LYS A 308 76.76 -22.48 -3.67
CA LYS A 308 77.21 -22.25 -2.28
C LYS A 308 76.83 -20.84 -1.72
N VAL A 309 77.80 -19.99 -1.33
CA VAL A 309 77.60 -18.73 -0.58
C VAL A 309 78.52 -17.60 -1.04
N LEU A 310 77.97 -16.38 -1.00
CA LEU A 310 78.53 -15.00 -0.96
C LEU A 310 78.05 -14.15 -2.16
N ASP A 311 77.51 -12.93 -2.02
CA ASP A 311 77.69 -11.94 -0.93
C ASP A 311 76.39 -11.36 -0.29
N ASN A 312 75.18 -11.59 -0.83
CA ASN A 312 74.01 -10.74 -0.52
C ASN A 312 73.14 -11.17 0.69
N PHE A 313 73.60 -12.13 1.51
CA PHE A 313 72.79 -12.76 2.57
C PHE A 313 72.41 -11.78 3.71
N GLU A 314 73.33 -10.87 4.06
CA GLU A 314 73.11 -9.87 5.10
C GLU A 314 72.09 -8.80 4.68
N ALA A 315 72.14 -8.37 3.41
CA ALA A 315 71.19 -7.42 2.84
C ALA A 315 69.77 -8.02 2.78
N LEU A 316 69.63 -9.25 2.27
CA LEU A 316 68.34 -9.94 2.19
C LEU A 316 67.73 -10.24 3.56
N ASN A 317 68.54 -10.60 4.57
CA ASN A 317 68.04 -10.75 5.95
C ASN A 317 67.58 -9.42 6.54
N LYS A 318 68.29 -8.32 6.23
CA LYS A 318 67.92 -6.97 6.68
C LYS A 318 66.62 -6.50 6.03
N GLU A 319 66.42 -6.79 4.74
CA GLU A 319 65.19 -6.50 4.00
C GLU A 319 64.01 -7.38 4.43
N LEU A 320 64.25 -8.67 4.70
CA LEU A 320 63.23 -9.56 5.26
C LEU A 320 62.81 -9.10 6.65
N SER A 321 63.77 -8.81 7.54
CA SER A 321 63.50 -8.31 8.90
C SER A 321 62.72 -6.99 8.86
N ALA A 322 63.10 -6.06 7.96
CA ALA A 322 62.35 -4.82 7.75
C ALA A 322 60.91 -5.08 7.26
N THR A 323 60.73 -6.02 6.31
CA THR A 323 59.40 -6.41 5.80
C THR A 323 58.54 -7.04 6.90
N GLU A 324 59.12 -7.92 7.72
CA GLU A 324 58.44 -8.58 8.83
C GLU A 324 58.06 -7.63 9.96
N MET A 325 58.80 -6.52 10.16
CA MET A 325 58.41 -5.45 11.09
C MET A 325 57.23 -4.60 10.58
N VAL A 326 57.10 -4.38 9.26
CA VAL A 326 56.02 -3.56 8.68
C VAL A 326 54.66 -4.28 8.61
N ILE A 327 54.66 -5.62 8.55
CA ILE A 327 53.44 -6.44 8.56
C ILE A 327 52.53 -6.16 9.78
N PRO A 328 53.00 -6.25 11.04
CA PRO A 328 52.16 -5.98 12.22
C PRO A 328 51.73 -4.52 12.35
N GLU A 329 52.49 -3.55 11.82
CA GLU A 329 52.07 -2.14 11.77
C GLU A 329 50.81 -1.98 10.90
N ILE A 330 50.80 -2.57 9.70
CA ILE A 330 49.65 -2.52 8.78
C ILE A 330 48.45 -3.31 9.35
N GLU A 331 48.68 -4.40 10.08
CA GLU A 331 47.61 -5.13 10.77
C GLU A 331 46.95 -4.29 11.89
N ALA A 332 47.75 -3.52 12.64
CA ALA A 332 47.25 -2.58 13.64
C ALA A 332 46.44 -1.43 13.01
N ASP A 333 46.86 -0.93 11.84
CA ASP A 333 46.12 0.08 11.07
C ASP A 333 44.78 -0.47 10.55
N VAL A 334 44.77 -1.68 9.97
CA VAL A 334 43.54 -2.36 9.54
C VAL A 334 42.58 -2.57 10.71
N HIS A 335 43.07 -2.98 11.88
CA HIS A 335 42.23 -3.12 13.08
C HIS A 335 41.68 -1.75 13.54
N THR A 336 42.49 -0.69 13.47
CA THR A 336 42.08 0.68 13.84
C THR A 336 41.01 1.21 12.89
N ILE A 337 41.13 0.98 11.59
CA ILE A 337 40.12 1.33 10.59
C ILE A 337 38.84 0.49 10.77
N ALA A 338 38.95 -0.80 11.10
CA ALA A 338 37.79 -1.64 11.41
C ALA A 338 36.99 -1.13 12.62
N LYS A 339 37.68 -0.69 13.70
CA LYS A 339 37.04 -0.03 14.85
C LYS A 339 36.32 1.27 14.45
N ARG A 340 36.95 2.10 13.59
CA ARG A 340 36.34 3.34 13.06
C ARG A 340 35.11 3.03 12.19
N LEU A 341 35.18 2.04 11.31
CA LEU A 341 34.04 1.60 10.47
C LEU A 341 32.85 1.15 11.31
N ALA A 342 33.07 0.38 12.38
CA ALA A 342 32.00 -0.02 13.30
C ALA A 342 31.32 1.20 13.96
N SER A 343 32.10 2.17 14.44
CA SER A 343 31.59 3.41 15.04
C SER A 343 30.79 4.27 14.03
N VAL A 344 31.30 4.43 12.80
CA VAL A 344 30.59 5.18 11.74
C VAL A 344 29.31 4.46 11.30
N SER A 345 29.33 3.12 11.18
CA SER A 345 28.15 2.32 10.87
C SER A 345 27.05 2.49 11.94
N GLN A 346 27.41 2.42 13.22
CA GLN A 346 26.46 2.66 14.30
C GLN A 346 25.89 4.08 14.28
N ALA A 347 26.70 5.10 13.96
CA ALA A 347 26.23 6.48 13.79
C ALA A 347 25.27 6.63 12.60
N VAL A 348 25.51 5.94 11.48
CA VAL A 348 24.62 5.90 10.31
C VAL A 348 23.27 5.25 10.65
N VAL A 349 23.26 4.19 11.47
CA VAL A 349 22.01 3.56 11.93
C VAL A 349 21.21 4.50 12.84
N ARG A 350 21.86 5.17 13.80
CA ARG A 350 21.20 6.16 14.67
C ARG A 350 20.59 7.31 13.86
N LEU A 351 21.37 7.95 12.99
CA LEU A 351 20.90 9.06 12.15
C LEU A 351 19.71 8.69 11.24
N LYS A 352 19.58 7.43 10.82
CA LYS A 352 18.37 6.96 10.11
C LYS A 352 17.14 6.92 11.03
N SER A 353 17.29 6.37 12.24
CA SER A 353 16.23 6.34 13.25
C SER A 353 15.80 7.76 13.64
N ASP A 354 16.76 8.67 13.84
CA ASP A 354 16.49 10.07 14.17
C ASP A 354 15.72 10.77 13.04
N LEU A 355 16.08 10.48 11.77
CA LEU A 355 15.34 10.98 10.60
C LEU A 355 13.93 10.40 10.49
N GLU A 356 13.70 9.15 10.87
CA GLU A 356 12.37 8.55 10.88
C GLU A 356 11.46 9.25 11.91
N ILE A 357 11.97 9.50 13.12
CA ILE A 357 11.28 10.24 14.20
C ILE A 357 10.95 11.67 13.75
N VAL A 358 11.93 12.44 13.27
CA VAL A 358 11.70 13.80 12.78
C VAL A 358 10.70 13.84 11.62
N ASN A 359 10.69 12.83 10.75
CA ASN A 359 9.68 12.74 9.68
C ASN A 359 8.27 12.39 10.19
N SER A 360 8.12 11.59 11.25
CA SER A 360 6.81 11.45 11.91
C SER A 360 6.36 12.74 12.59
N ASP A 361 7.27 13.44 13.27
CA ASP A 361 6.95 14.69 13.96
C ASP A 361 6.52 15.80 12.99
N ILE A 362 7.19 15.92 11.82
CA ILE A 362 6.75 16.83 10.75
C ILE A 362 5.33 16.50 10.30
N ARG A 363 5.00 15.22 10.08
CA ARG A 363 3.64 14.81 9.66
C ARG A 363 2.59 15.12 10.72
N ASN A 364 2.89 14.80 11.98
CA ASN A 364 1.99 15.05 13.11
C ASN A 364 1.71 16.55 13.28
N ASN A 365 2.74 17.40 13.18
CA ASN A 365 2.57 18.86 13.23
C ASN A 365 1.84 19.40 11.97
N GLU A 366 2.12 18.87 10.77
CA GLU A 366 1.38 19.24 9.56
C GLU A 366 -0.11 18.87 9.63
N ASP A 367 -0.45 17.71 10.19
CA ASP A 367 -1.83 17.28 10.40
C ASP A 367 -2.52 18.10 11.51
N ALA A 368 -1.82 18.42 12.62
CA ALA A 368 -2.32 19.32 13.65
C ALA A 368 -2.59 20.74 13.10
N ALA A 369 -1.66 21.30 12.32
CA ALA A 369 -1.84 22.59 11.65
C ALA A 369 -3.01 22.59 10.65
N ARG A 370 -3.30 21.45 10.00
CA ARG A 370 -4.49 21.31 9.13
C ARG A 370 -5.77 21.30 9.96
N LEU A 371 -5.83 20.51 11.03
CA LEU A 371 -7.01 20.43 11.91
C LEU A 371 -7.32 21.78 12.56
N GLN A 372 -6.31 22.50 13.04
CA GLN A 372 -6.47 23.85 13.58
C GLN A 372 -7.01 24.82 12.51
N LYS A 373 -6.49 24.77 11.27
CA LYS A 373 -7.00 25.57 10.14
C LYS A 373 -8.43 25.22 9.72
N PHE A 374 -8.95 24.06 10.10
CA PHE A 374 -10.33 23.66 9.86
C PHE A 374 -11.28 23.94 11.04
N GLY A 375 -10.79 24.53 12.14
CA GLY A 375 -11.61 24.87 13.31
C GLY A 375 -11.77 23.74 14.33
N SER A 376 -10.78 22.85 14.44
CA SER A 376 -10.73 21.83 15.50
C SER A 376 -10.52 22.48 16.87
N GLU A 377 -11.51 22.35 17.76
CA GLU A 377 -11.44 22.79 19.16
C GLU A 377 -10.70 21.77 20.05
N ALA A 378 -10.60 20.50 19.61
CA ALA A 378 -9.90 19.45 20.33
C ALA A 378 -8.40 19.73 20.51
N THR A 379 -7.80 20.61 19.70
CA THR A 379 -6.39 21.02 19.87
C THR A 379 -6.13 21.91 21.07
N ASP A 380 -7.10 22.67 21.57
CA ASP A 380 -6.91 23.56 22.73
C ASP A 380 -6.91 22.79 24.06
N GLY A 381 -7.45 21.56 24.09
CA GLY A 381 -7.54 20.72 25.29
C GLY A 381 -6.35 19.79 25.54
N GLU A 382 -5.59 19.41 24.51
CA GLU A 382 -4.39 18.55 24.65
C GLU A 382 -3.07 19.33 24.52
N LEU A 383 -3.09 20.56 24.00
CA LEU A 383 -1.98 21.51 24.10
C LEU A 383 -2.11 22.35 25.39
N PHE A 384 -2.12 21.68 26.54
CA PHE A 384 -1.85 22.37 27.81
C PHE A 384 -0.48 23.06 27.73
N VAL A 385 -0.49 24.38 27.84
CA VAL A 385 0.63 25.30 27.55
C VAL A 385 1.92 24.96 28.31
N ASP A 386 1.85 24.20 29.41
CA ASP A 386 2.96 23.96 30.35
C ASP A 386 3.46 22.51 30.43
N ILE A 387 2.99 21.58 29.57
CA ILE A 387 3.33 20.15 29.67
C ILE A 387 3.95 19.60 28.38
N CYS A 388 5.17 19.06 28.48
CA CYS A 388 5.87 18.47 27.34
C CYS A 388 5.17 17.18 26.84
N PRO A 389 4.76 17.07 25.57
CA PRO A 389 4.04 15.92 25.05
C PRO A 389 4.87 14.63 25.01
N THR A 390 6.21 14.73 25.05
CA THR A 390 7.12 13.58 24.99
C THR A 390 7.31 12.88 26.34
N CYS A 391 7.21 13.59 27.47
CA CYS A 391 7.51 13.05 28.80
C CYS A 391 6.46 13.36 29.89
N LYS A 392 5.42 14.13 29.58
CA LYS A 392 4.33 14.53 30.51
C LYS A 392 4.80 15.21 31.80
N GLN A 393 5.99 15.80 31.81
CA GLN A 393 6.46 16.63 32.92
C GLN A 393 5.94 18.07 32.76
N HIS A 394 5.49 18.64 33.87
CA HIS A 394 5.17 20.06 33.99
C HIS A 394 6.49 20.84 33.96
N ILE A 395 6.60 21.79 33.04
CA ILE A 395 7.75 22.69 33.01
C ILE A 395 7.61 23.63 34.22
N GLN A 396 8.62 23.69 35.08
CA GLN A 396 8.63 24.62 36.21
C GLN A 396 9.14 25.99 35.76
N ASP A 397 8.36 27.01 36.07
CA ASP A 397 8.65 28.40 35.79
C ASP A 397 9.94 28.82 36.51
N ASN A 398 10.90 29.37 35.76
CA ASN A 398 12.28 29.46 36.23
C ASN A 398 12.52 30.77 37.00
N LEU A 399 13.25 30.67 38.12
CA LEU A 399 13.30 31.67 39.20
C LEU A 399 14.14 32.95 38.90
N LEU A 400 14.10 33.46 37.66
CA LEU A 400 14.81 34.68 37.23
C LEU A 400 13.95 35.60 36.35
N LEU A 401 13.98 36.89 36.68
CA LEU A 401 13.13 37.96 36.13
C LEU A 401 13.35 38.25 34.62
N PRO A 402 12.37 38.89 33.94
CA PRO A 402 12.08 38.62 32.53
C PRO A 402 12.95 39.40 31.54
N GLY A 403 13.32 38.73 30.45
CA GLY A 403 14.00 39.34 29.31
C GLY A 403 13.76 38.57 28.01
N ALA A 404 12.95 39.15 27.13
CA ALA A 404 12.65 38.71 25.76
C ALA A 404 12.01 37.31 25.58
N GLU A 405 10.69 37.32 25.43
CA GLU A 405 9.92 36.48 24.49
C GLU A 405 10.55 35.15 24.04
N ALA A 406 10.67 34.19 24.97
CA ALA A 406 10.62 32.77 24.62
C ALA A 406 9.15 32.40 24.32
N GLY A 407 8.55 33.07 23.34
CA GLY A 407 7.22 32.75 22.86
C GLY A 407 7.19 31.32 22.34
N PHE A 408 6.19 30.55 22.76
CA PHE A 408 5.96 29.20 22.27
C PHE A 408 5.96 29.21 20.73
N MET A 409 6.88 28.45 20.10
CA MET A 409 6.94 28.38 18.63
C MET A 409 5.60 27.93 18.07
N GLY A 410 4.98 28.77 17.25
CA GLY A 410 3.73 28.41 16.57
C GLY A 410 3.91 27.15 15.72
N ILE A 411 2.84 26.39 15.47
CA ILE A 411 2.92 25.09 14.78
C ILE A 411 3.63 25.21 13.42
N GLU A 412 3.40 26.30 12.68
CA GLU A 412 4.09 26.55 11.40
C GLU A 412 5.61 26.82 11.53
N GLU A 413 6.04 27.43 12.64
CA GLU A 413 7.45 27.66 12.95
C GLU A 413 8.12 26.37 13.44
N ASN A 414 7.43 25.56 14.24
CA ASN A 414 7.89 24.22 14.62
C ASN A 414 8.06 23.32 13.38
N ILE A 415 7.11 23.32 12.44
CA ILE A 415 7.23 22.61 11.15
C ILE A 415 8.46 23.10 10.37
N ARG A 416 8.74 24.41 10.38
CA ARG A 416 9.93 24.99 9.72
C ARG A 416 11.22 24.52 10.39
N HIS A 417 11.29 24.60 11.72
CA HIS A 417 12.42 24.14 12.52
C HIS A 417 12.72 22.65 12.26
N LEU A 418 11.71 21.78 12.36
CA LEU A 418 11.83 20.34 12.07
C LEU A 418 12.28 20.07 10.63
N LYS A 419 11.82 20.85 9.64
CA LYS A 419 12.27 20.73 8.23
C LYS A 419 13.73 21.12 8.03
N GLU A 420 14.23 22.15 8.72
CA GLU A 420 15.66 22.48 8.70
C GLU A 420 16.50 21.46 9.47
N GLN A 421 16.03 20.96 10.61
CA GLN A 421 16.64 19.86 11.35
C GLN A 421 16.75 18.59 10.49
N ARG A 422 15.71 18.26 9.71
CA ARG A 422 15.75 17.15 8.76
C ARG A 422 16.84 17.33 7.71
N LYS A 423 16.96 18.49 7.08
CA LYS A 423 18.05 18.79 6.11
C LYS A 423 19.44 18.64 6.74
N MET A 424 19.61 19.10 7.99
CA MET A 424 20.87 18.96 8.73
C MET A 424 21.21 17.49 8.98
N LEU A 425 20.22 16.68 9.38
CA LEU A 425 20.38 15.23 9.58
C LEU A 425 20.64 14.49 8.26
N GLU A 426 19.95 14.83 7.16
CA GLU A 426 20.19 14.29 5.81
C GLU A 426 21.62 14.58 5.32
N PHE A 427 22.10 15.81 5.52
CA PHE A 427 23.48 16.21 5.20
C PHE A 427 24.51 15.44 6.05
N SER A 428 24.27 15.33 7.36
CA SER A 428 25.12 14.56 8.29
C SER A 428 25.17 13.08 7.89
N LEU A 429 24.02 12.47 7.58
CA LEU A 429 23.91 11.08 7.12
C LEU A 429 24.71 10.86 5.84
N ASN A 430 24.61 11.77 4.86
CA ASN A 430 25.35 11.67 3.60
C ASN A 430 26.87 11.79 3.83
N SER A 431 27.30 12.73 4.68
CA SER A 431 28.71 12.89 5.07
C SER A 431 29.27 11.64 5.77
N ARG A 432 28.48 11.03 6.68
CA ARG A 432 28.87 9.78 7.36
C ARG A 432 28.93 8.59 6.39
N LYS A 433 28.02 8.47 5.42
CA LYS A 433 28.09 7.47 4.34
C LYS A 433 29.36 7.63 3.50
N ASN A 434 29.66 8.85 3.02
CA ASN A 434 30.88 9.11 2.25
C ASN A 434 32.15 8.78 3.05
N THR A 435 32.16 9.09 4.36
CA THR A 435 33.25 8.72 5.27
C THR A 435 33.39 7.20 5.42
N TYR A 436 32.26 6.49 5.54
CA TYR A 436 32.22 5.02 5.60
C TYR A 436 32.80 4.39 4.34
N ASP A 437 32.36 4.83 3.15
CA ASP A 437 32.86 4.34 1.86
C ASP A 437 34.35 4.62 1.68
N GLY A 438 34.83 5.80 2.10
CA GLY A 438 36.26 6.14 2.08
C GLY A 438 37.11 5.25 3.01
N LEU A 439 36.64 5.02 4.23
CA LEU A 439 37.30 4.11 5.18
C LEU A 439 37.29 2.65 4.68
N GLN A 440 36.21 2.21 4.03
CA GLN A 440 36.11 0.86 3.48
C GLN A 440 37.07 0.64 2.29
N ARG A 441 37.22 1.64 1.40
CA ARG A 441 38.24 1.62 0.33
C ARG A 441 39.66 1.59 0.89
N ASN A 442 39.96 2.42 1.90
CA ASN A 442 41.28 2.44 2.54
C ASN A 442 41.59 1.08 3.21
N LYS A 443 40.61 0.48 3.90
CA LYS A 443 40.74 -0.86 4.46
C LYS A 443 41.11 -1.89 3.38
N GLN A 444 40.41 -1.91 2.25
CA GLN A 444 40.71 -2.81 1.13
C GLN A 444 42.11 -2.57 0.53
N GLN A 445 42.57 -1.32 0.49
CA GLN A 445 43.91 -0.99 0.01
C GLN A 445 45.01 -1.48 0.98
N LEU A 446 44.81 -1.36 2.29
CA LEU A 446 45.75 -1.89 3.28
C LEU A 446 45.73 -3.42 3.34
N GLU A 447 44.56 -4.06 3.23
CA GLU A 447 44.43 -5.53 3.15
C GLU A 447 45.14 -6.09 1.91
N SER A 448 45.04 -5.43 0.75
CA SER A 448 45.79 -5.85 -0.45
C SER A 448 47.30 -5.60 -0.32
N ARG A 449 47.74 -4.47 0.26
CA ARG A 449 49.16 -4.21 0.56
C ARG A 449 49.74 -5.24 1.54
N LEU A 450 48.98 -5.61 2.57
CA LEU A 450 49.34 -6.65 3.54
C LEU A 450 49.53 -8.01 2.85
N GLN A 451 48.64 -8.35 1.90
CA GLN A 451 48.78 -9.56 1.09
C GLN A 451 50.06 -9.54 0.24
N THR A 452 50.38 -8.41 -0.40
CA THR A 452 51.62 -8.24 -1.16
C THR A 452 52.87 -8.35 -0.29
N LEU A 453 52.89 -7.73 0.91
CA LEU A 453 54.04 -7.79 1.82
C LEU A 453 54.23 -9.17 2.43
N ARG A 454 53.15 -9.89 2.77
CA ARG A 454 53.23 -11.29 3.20
C ARG A 454 53.80 -12.18 2.09
N ARG A 455 53.41 -11.95 0.83
CA ARG A 455 54.02 -12.65 -0.32
C ARG A 455 55.49 -12.27 -0.49
N LEU A 456 55.86 -11.00 -0.38
CA LEU A 456 57.26 -10.55 -0.49
C LEU A 456 58.14 -11.14 0.63
N ALA A 457 57.67 -11.19 1.87
CA ALA A 457 58.34 -11.87 2.96
C ALA A 457 58.48 -13.39 2.70
N GLN A 458 57.46 -14.02 2.12
CA GLN A 458 57.52 -15.44 1.73
C GLN A 458 58.52 -15.68 0.57
N THR A 459 58.60 -14.77 -0.40
CA THR A 459 59.59 -14.80 -1.50
C THR A 459 61.01 -14.57 -0.97
N LEU A 460 61.24 -13.54 -0.16
CA LEU A 460 62.54 -13.28 0.49
C LEU A 460 62.99 -14.44 1.40
N ARG A 461 62.07 -15.06 2.15
CA ARG A 461 62.34 -16.32 2.88
C ARG A 461 62.72 -17.46 1.93
N SER A 462 62.18 -17.51 0.72
CA SER A 462 62.56 -18.52 -0.28
C SER A 462 63.90 -18.19 -0.96
N ASP A 463 64.22 -16.90 -1.16
CA ASP A 463 65.46 -16.43 -1.80
C ASP A 463 66.66 -16.52 -0.85
N LEU A 464 66.50 -16.22 0.44
CA LEU A 464 67.48 -16.55 1.49
C LEU A 464 67.80 -18.06 1.56
N ASN A 465 66.92 -18.90 1.01
CA ASN A 465 67.11 -20.35 0.88
C ASN A 465 67.58 -20.79 -0.53
N THR A 466 67.89 -19.88 -1.48
CA THR A 466 68.39 -20.24 -2.83
C THR A 466 69.47 -19.31 -3.41
N THR A 467 70.56 -19.89 -3.92
CA THR A 467 71.72 -19.21 -4.56
C THR A 467 72.38 -20.11 -5.62
N THR A 468 73.08 -19.68 -6.67
CA THR A 468 73.16 -18.45 -7.53
C THR A 468 74.11 -18.78 -8.70
N ASP A 469 73.88 -18.36 -9.96
CA ASP A 469 74.95 -18.44 -11.00
C ASP A 469 74.85 -17.41 -12.17
N SER A 470 75.84 -16.53 -12.34
CA SER A 470 75.64 -15.11 -12.72
C SER A 470 75.18 -14.75 -14.14
N GLU A 471 75.63 -15.42 -15.21
CA GLU A 471 75.33 -14.96 -16.60
C GLU A 471 74.19 -15.74 -17.28
N ALA A 472 73.99 -17.00 -16.89
CA ALA A 472 72.72 -17.67 -17.15
C ALA A 472 71.61 -17.15 -16.20
N SER A 473 71.99 -16.57 -15.04
CA SER A 473 71.07 -16.10 -13.99
C SER A 473 70.06 -15.09 -14.51
N GLU A 474 70.42 -13.98 -15.16
CA GLU A 474 69.39 -12.97 -15.50
C GLU A 474 68.28 -13.56 -16.37
N THR A 475 68.61 -14.38 -17.36
CA THR A 475 67.60 -15.02 -18.23
C THR A 475 66.81 -16.10 -17.48
N ILE A 476 67.43 -16.83 -16.54
CA ILE A 476 66.76 -17.84 -15.71
C ILE A 476 65.92 -17.19 -14.58
N MET A 477 66.35 -16.04 -14.06
CA MET A 477 65.65 -15.18 -13.09
C MET A 477 64.45 -14.52 -13.75
N LEU A 478 64.60 -13.91 -14.94
CA LEU A 478 63.46 -13.42 -15.73
C LEU A 478 62.47 -14.55 -15.97
N LYS A 479 62.91 -15.71 -16.46
CA LYS A 479 62.03 -16.89 -16.64
C LYS A 479 61.42 -17.39 -15.31
N ARG A 480 62.10 -17.28 -14.17
CA ARG A 480 61.54 -17.58 -12.83
C ARG A 480 60.51 -16.54 -12.40
N ILE A 481 60.77 -15.26 -12.61
CA ILE A 481 59.90 -14.14 -12.24
C ILE A 481 58.65 -14.18 -13.12
N GLU A 482 58.79 -14.36 -14.43
CA GLU A 482 57.69 -14.60 -15.36
C GLU A 482 56.86 -15.82 -14.96
N LYS A 483 57.48 -16.99 -14.72
CA LYS A 483 56.74 -18.21 -14.33
C LYS A 483 56.07 -18.08 -12.96
N SER A 484 56.72 -17.50 -11.96
CA SER A 484 56.14 -17.31 -10.61
C SER A 484 55.08 -16.21 -10.57
N SER A 485 55.22 -15.17 -11.38
CA SER A 485 54.17 -14.17 -11.64
C SER A 485 52.97 -14.83 -12.32
N ARG A 486 53.19 -15.62 -13.38
CA ARG A 486 52.12 -16.34 -14.08
C ARG A 486 51.42 -17.37 -13.18
N ILE A 487 52.14 -18.13 -12.36
CA ILE A 487 51.56 -19.04 -11.37
C ILE A 487 50.65 -18.26 -10.40
N GLU A 488 51.09 -17.14 -9.84
CA GLU A 488 50.27 -16.37 -8.90
C GLU A 488 49.08 -15.69 -9.58
N HIS A 489 49.24 -15.17 -10.79
CA HIS A 489 48.13 -14.65 -11.60
C HIS A 489 47.07 -15.73 -11.85
N LEU A 490 47.48 -16.94 -12.23
CA LEU A 490 46.58 -18.08 -12.44
C LEU A 490 45.91 -18.56 -11.13
N GLN A 491 46.64 -18.61 -10.02
CA GLN A 491 46.06 -18.92 -8.70
C GLN A 491 45.06 -17.85 -8.22
N LYS A 492 45.38 -16.57 -8.46
CA LYS A 492 44.50 -15.44 -8.16
C LYS A 492 43.25 -15.49 -9.04
N LEU A 493 43.39 -15.73 -10.34
CA LEU A 493 42.28 -15.95 -11.26
C LEU A 493 41.39 -17.12 -10.78
N GLN A 494 41.99 -18.25 -10.41
CA GLN A 494 41.26 -19.42 -9.89
C GLN A 494 40.44 -19.08 -8.63
N SER A 495 41.05 -18.38 -7.65
CA SER A 495 40.33 -17.95 -6.43
C SER A 495 39.22 -16.94 -6.69
N VAL A 496 39.43 -15.98 -7.61
CA VAL A 496 38.43 -14.97 -7.99
C VAL A 496 37.26 -15.62 -8.72
N VAL A 497 37.53 -16.50 -9.68
CA VAL A 497 36.47 -17.21 -10.42
C VAL A 497 35.74 -18.20 -9.52
N ALA A 498 36.41 -18.89 -8.59
CA ALA A 498 35.74 -19.72 -7.58
C ALA A 498 34.76 -18.89 -6.70
N SER A 499 35.15 -17.68 -6.31
CA SER A 499 34.26 -16.74 -5.60
C SER A 499 33.06 -16.31 -6.45
N MET A 500 33.28 -16.00 -7.74
CA MET A 500 32.20 -15.66 -8.68
C MET A 500 31.27 -16.85 -8.98
N ILE A 501 31.79 -18.08 -9.02
CA ILE A 501 30.99 -19.31 -9.12
C ILE A 501 30.14 -19.49 -7.85
N GLY A 502 30.68 -19.18 -6.66
CA GLY A 502 29.90 -19.13 -5.42
C GLY A 502 28.75 -18.10 -5.47
N GLN A 503 28.97 -16.95 -6.10
CA GLN A 503 27.92 -15.96 -6.36
C GLN A 503 26.87 -16.47 -7.37
N LEU A 504 27.28 -17.14 -8.45
CA LEU A 504 26.36 -17.83 -9.37
C LEU A 504 25.52 -18.90 -8.67
N GLN A 505 26.08 -19.65 -7.72
CA GLN A 505 25.33 -20.60 -6.89
C GLN A 505 24.29 -19.89 -6.00
N GLY A 506 24.61 -18.70 -5.47
CA GLY A 506 23.68 -17.84 -4.75
C GLY A 506 22.48 -17.43 -5.62
N LEU A 507 22.75 -16.89 -6.81
CA LEU A 507 21.72 -16.52 -7.78
C LEU A 507 20.92 -17.74 -8.26
N SER A 508 21.55 -18.91 -8.42
CA SER A 508 20.88 -20.17 -8.76
C SER A 508 19.87 -20.61 -7.69
N LYS A 509 20.21 -20.45 -6.39
CA LYS A 509 19.28 -20.71 -5.28
C LYS A 509 18.10 -19.74 -5.30
N GLN A 510 18.34 -18.45 -5.55
CA GLN A 510 17.27 -17.45 -5.72
C GLN A 510 16.37 -17.76 -6.93
N TRP A 511 16.97 -18.18 -8.05
CA TRP A 511 16.23 -18.61 -9.25
C TRP A 511 15.36 -19.84 -8.99
N ASN A 512 15.85 -20.80 -8.19
CA ASN A 512 15.06 -21.96 -7.79
C ASN A 512 13.85 -21.56 -6.90
N ILE A 513 14.05 -20.61 -5.97
CA ILE A 513 12.96 -20.05 -5.16
C ILE A 513 11.94 -19.32 -6.05
N TYR A 514 12.40 -18.55 -7.04
CA TYR A 514 11.53 -17.92 -8.04
C TYR A 514 10.72 -18.95 -8.85
N LEU A 515 11.33 -20.07 -9.27
CA LEU A 515 10.64 -21.13 -10.01
C LEU A 515 9.57 -21.83 -9.16
N ASP A 516 9.85 -22.12 -7.89
CA ASP A 516 8.87 -22.66 -6.93
C ASP A 516 7.70 -21.68 -6.69
N GLN A 517 7.99 -20.40 -6.45
CA GLN A 517 6.96 -19.37 -6.30
C GLN A 517 6.12 -19.19 -7.56
N LYS A 518 6.74 -19.24 -8.74
CA LYS A 518 6.05 -19.18 -10.03
C LYS A 518 5.17 -20.40 -10.27
N ALA A 519 5.59 -21.60 -9.87
CA ALA A 519 4.82 -22.83 -10.02
C ALA A 519 3.59 -22.88 -9.10
N LYS A 520 3.63 -22.17 -7.97
CA LYS A 520 2.50 -22.02 -7.03
C LYS A 520 1.41 -21.06 -7.50
N LEU A 521 1.71 -20.15 -8.44
CA LEU A 521 0.70 -19.27 -9.02
C LEU A 521 -0.12 -20.03 -10.08
N PRO A 522 -1.44 -19.82 -10.13
CA PRO A 522 -2.27 -20.44 -11.15
C PRO A 522 -1.82 -20.02 -12.56
N SER A 523 -1.87 -20.95 -13.51
CA SER A 523 -1.59 -20.69 -14.93
C SER A 523 -2.65 -19.78 -15.56
N HIS A 524 -3.90 -19.95 -15.15
CA HIS A 524 -5.02 -19.10 -15.54
C HIS A 524 -5.09 -17.83 -14.68
N ALA A 525 -5.73 -16.79 -15.20
CA ALA A 525 -5.83 -15.51 -14.50
C ALA A 525 -6.69 -15.56 -13.21
N ILE A 526 -7.60 -16.55 -13.15
CA ILE A 526 -8.68 -16.74 -12.16
C ILE A 526 -8.45 -18.11 -11.51
N SER A 527 -8.57 -18.22 -10.18
CA SER A 527 -8.46 -19.51 -9.47
C SER A 527 -9.76 -20.32 -9.52
N ASP A 528 -9.73 -21.60 -9.15
CA ASP A 528 -10.95 -22.43 -9.11
C ASP A 528 -11.97 -21.91 -8.08
N SER A 529 -11.49 -21.41 -6.94
CA SER A 529 -12.30 -20.70 -5.93
C SER A 529 -12.95 -19.43 -6.49
N ASP A 530 -12.20 -18.65 -7.28
CA ASP A 530 -12.74 -17.45 -7.93
C ASP A 530 -13.79 -17.83 -9.01
N ASN A 531 -13.56 -18.91 -9.77
CA ASN A 531 -14.54 -19.44 -10.72
C ASN A 531 -15.84 -19.83 -10.01
N GLU A 532 -15.79 -20.54 -8.87
CA GLU A 532 -16.99 -20.84 -8.08
C GLU A 532 -17.76 -19.58 -7.65
N LYS A 533 -17.06 -18.53 -7.23
CA LYS A 533 -17.68 -17.26 -6.83
C LYS A 533 -18.36 -16.55 -8.01
N ILE A 534 -17.75 -16.58 -9.20
CA ILE A 534 -18.29 -15.98 -10.42
C ILE A 534 -19.52 -16.76 -10.94
N GLU A 535 -19.48 -18.10 -10.95
CA GLU A 535 -20.63 -18.93 -11.35
C GLU A 535 -21.78 -18.83 -10.33
N LEU A 536 -21.47 -18.68 -9.03
CA LEU A 536 -22.48 -18.38 -8.01
C LEU A 536 -23.10 -16.98 -8.23
N LEU A 537 -22.30 -15.96 -8.57
CA LEU A 537 -22.80 -14.63 -8.93
C LEU A 537 -23.74 -14.68 -10.14
N LYS A 538 -23.36 -15.40 -11.20
CA LYS A 538 -24.21 -15.64 -12.38
C LYS A 538 -25.53 -16.32 -12.00
N THR A 539 -25.46 -17.34 -11.15
CA THR A 539 -26.64 -18.08 -10.67
C THR A 539 -27.56 -17.18 -9.85
N ARG A 540 -27.03 -16.41 -8.89
CA ARG A 540 -27.79 -15.45 -8.07
C ARG A 540 -28.39 -14.32 -8.93
N PHE A 541 -27.62 -13.74 -9.84
CA PHE A 541 -28.07 -12.72 -10.78
C PHE A 541 -29.23 -13.20 -11.66
N ASN A 542 -29.10 -14.36 -12.30
CA ASN A 542 -30.15 -14.95 -13.14
C ASN A 542 -31.42 -15.30 -12.35
N ASN A 543 -31.29 -15.73 -11.09
CA ASN A 543 -32.43 -15.98 -10.22
C ASN A 543 -33.13 -14.67 -9.80
N ASN A 544 -32.37 -13.61 -9.50
CA ASN A 544 -32.93 -12.29 -9.17
C ASN A 544 -33.64 -11.67 -10.39
N LEU A 545 -33.05 -11.73 -11.60
CA LEU A 545 -33.69 -11.24 -12.83
C LEU A 545 -35.03 -11.92 -13.11
N LYS A 546 -35.10 -13.26 -12.97
CA LYS A 546 -36.35 -14.02 -13.12
C LYS A 546 -37.39 -13.59 -12.08
N ARG A 547 -36.98 -13.36 -10.84
CA ARG A 547 -37.85 -12.93 -9.74
C ARG A 547 -38.38 -11.50 -9.93
N TYR A 548 -37.61 -10.63 -10.57
CA TYR A 548 -38.02 -9.24 -10.87
C TYR A 548 -38.68 -9.10 -12.25
N HIS A 549 -39.11 -10.22 -12.86
CA HIS A 549 -39.84 -10.28 -14.13
C HIS A 549 -39.15 -9.55 -15.30
N TYR A 550 -37.83 -9.71 -15.42
CA TYR A 550 -37.07 -9.17 -16.56
C TYR A 550 -37.67 -9.66 -17.89
N SER A 551 -38.08 -8.72 -18.74
CA SER A 551 -38.97 -8.99 -19.88
C SER A 551 -38.31 -8.91 -21.25
N SER A 552 -37.15 -8.26 -21.37
CA SER A 552 -36.47 -8.02 -22.66
C SER A 552 -35.80 -9.28 -23.28
N LEU A 553 -35.93 -10.47 -22.68
CA LEU A 553 -35.36 -11.71 -23.22
C LEU A 553 -36.36 -12.88 -23.19
N SER A 554 -36.42 -13.62 -24.30
CA SER A 554 -37.17 -14.89 -24.41
C SER A 554 -36.44 -16.09 -23.79
N SER A 555 -35.14 -15.96 -23.52
CA SER A 555 -34.28 -17.01 -22.95
C SER A 555 -33.21 -16.39 -22.06
N PHE A 556 -33.07 -16.89 -20.83
CA PHE A 556 -32.02 -16.46 -19.89
C PHE A 556 -30.67 -17.16 -20.14
N ASN A 557 -30.57 -18.05 -21.15
CA ASN A 557 -29.37 -18.86 -21.37
C ASN A 557 -28.21 -18.06 -22.01
N GLY A 558 -28.49 -16.94 -22.67
CA GLY A 558 -27.49 -16.03 -23.25
C GLY A 558 -26.88 -15.05 -22.24
N ILE A 559 -27.36 -15.03 -20.99
CA ILE A 559 -26.83 -14.15 -19.93
C ILE A 559 -25.61 -14.82 -19.29
N ASP A 560 -24.47 -14.14 -19.40
CA ASP A 560 -23.21 -14.54 -18.76
C ASP A 560 -22.57 -13.35 -18.02
N ILE A 561 -21.61 -13.64 -17.15
CA ILE A 561 -20.76 -12.62 -16.52
C ILE A 561 -19.41 -12.63 -17.23
N SER A 562 -19.06 -11.52 -17.88
CA SER A 562 -17.79 -11.41 -18.60
C SER A 562 -16.61 -11.63 -17.66
N ARG A 563 -15.76 -12.61 -17.97
CA ARG A 563 -14.55 -12.91 -17.21
C ARG A 563 -13.51 -11.78 -17.26
N GLU A 564 -13.64 -10.84 -18.20
CA GLU A 564 -12.74 -9.71 -18.34
C GLU A 564 -13.17 -8.49 -17.52
N SER A 565 -14.47 -8.15 -17.50
CA SER A 565 -15.01 -6.96 -16.84
C SER A 565 -15.74 -7.24 -15.51
N LEU A 566 -16.11 -8.51 -15.26
CA LEU A 566 -17.00 -8.99 -14.20
C LEU A 566 -18.42 -8.38 -14.21
N LEU A 567 -18.81 -7.77 -15.33
CA LEU A 567 -20.15 -7.24 -15.57
C LEU A 567 -21.01 -8.25 -16.34
N PRO A 568 -22.35 -8.20 -16.17
CA PRO A 568 -23.25 -9.07 -16.90
C PRO A 568 -23.34 -8.65 -18.38
N THR A 569 -23.47 -9.64 -19.25
CA THR A 569 -23.52 -9.51 -20.71
C THR A 569 -24.56 -10.46 -21.30
N ILE A 570 -25.19 -10.06 -22.41
CA ILE A 570 -26.06 -10.93 -23.23
C ILE A 570 -25.28 -11.27 -24.50
N ASP A 571 -25.03 -12.56 -24.74
CA ASP A 571 -24.37 -13.08 -25.95
C ASP A 571 -23.03 -12.36 -26.29
N GLY A 572 -22.33 -11.88 -25.25
CA GLY A 572 -21.06 -11.14 -25.35
C GLY A 572 -21.19 -9.61 -25.45
N PHE A 573 -22.40 -9.07 -25.55
CA PHE A 573 -22.68 -7.63 -25.56
C PHE A 573 -23.14 -7.11 -24.19
N ASP A 574 -22.98 -5.81 -23.95
CA ASP A 574 -23.53 -5.14 -22.77
C ASP A 574 -25.07 -5.20 -22.80
N MET A 575 -25.68 -5.60 -21.67
CA MET A 575 -27.13 -5.79 -21.57
C MET A 575 -27.94 -4.55 -21.96
N LYS A 576 -27.32 -3.36 -21.87
CA LYS A 576 -27.96 -2.06 -22.09
C LYS A 576 -28.39 -1.79 -23.54
N PHE A 577 -27.83 -2.47 -24.55
CA PHE A 577 -28.07 -2.11 -25.95
C PHE A 577 -29.47 -2.46 -26.47
N ASP A 578 -30.10 -3.52 -25.95
CA ASP A 578 -31.44 -4.00 -26.37
C ASP A 578 -32.47 -4.07 -25.22
N SER A 579 -32.14 -3.54 -24.03
CA SER A 579 -33.04 -3.57 -22.85
C SER A 579 -33.97 -2.37 -22.77
N SER A 580 -35.21 -2.58 -22.32
CA SER A 580 -36.11 -1.49 -21.93
C SER A 580 -35.58 -0.67 -20.74
N ALA A 581 -36.01 0.59 -20.58
CA ALA A 581 -35.53 1.47 -19.50
C ALA A 581 -35.86 0.95 -18.09
N SER A 582 -36.99 0.23 -17.93
CA SER A 582 -37.35 -0.45 -16.67
C SER A 582 -36.55 -1.74 -16.47
N ASP A 583 -36.27 -2.50 -17.53
CA ASP A 583 -35.37 -3.67 -17.48
C ASP A 583 -33.93 -3.27 -17.07
N GLY A 584 -33.44 -2.10 -17.49
CA GLY A 584 -32.16 -1.56 -17.02
C GLY A 584 -32.08 -1.38 -15.50
N ILE A 585 -33.19 -0.98 -14.86
CA ILE A 585 -33.26 -0.87 -13.39
C ILE A 585 -33.35 -2.25 -12.74
N ARG A 586 -34.13 -3.18 -13.30
CA ARG A 586 -34.19 -4.58 -12.84
C ARG A 586 -32.81 -5.25 -12.88
N VAL A 587 -31.99 -4.92 -13.88
CA VAL A 587 -30.57 -5.35 -13.97
C VAL A 587 -29.72 -4.76 -12.83
N ILE A 588 -29.85 -3.47 -12.53
CA ILE A 588 -29.14 -2.84 -11.40
C ILE A 588 -29.56 -3.48 -10.07
N TRP A 589 -30.86 -3.67 -9.84
CA TRP A 589 -31.37 -4.39 -8.65
C TRP A 589 -30.79 -5.80 -8.56
N ALA A 590 -30.90 -6.60 -9.62
CA ALA A 590 -30.47 -7.98 -9.64
C ALA A 590 -28.96 -8.12 -9.39
N PHE A 591 -28.15 -7.21 -9.96
CA PHE A 591 -26.70 -7.23 -9.81
C PHE A 591 -26.25 -6.78 -8.42
N THR A 592 -26.76 -5.65 -7.90
CA THR A 592 -26.45 -5.17 -6.55
C THR A 592 -26.86 -6.20 -5.48
N MET A 593 -28.06 -6.79 -5.62
CA MET A 593 -28.52 -7.84 -4.70
C MET A 593 -27.71 -9.14 -4.84
N ALA A 594 -27.29 -9.53 -6.05
CA ALA A 594 -26.45 -10.70 -6.26
C ALA A 594 -25.05 -10.52 -5.64
N LEU A 595 -24.42 -9.35 -5.76
CA LEU A 595 -23.14 -9.05 -5.10
C LEU A 595 -23.25 -9.20 -3.57
N LEU A 596 -24.32 -8.66 -2.96
CA LEU A 596 -24.58 -8.81 -1.53
C LEU A 596 -24.78 -10.28 -1.14
N GLN A 597 -25.64 -11.01 -1.86
CA GLN A 597 -25.94 -12.43 -1.62
C GLN A 597 -24.67 -13.31 -1.69
N VAL A 598 -23.86 -13.16 -2.74
CA VAL A 598 -22.62 -13.95 -2.90
C VAL A 598 -21.60 -13.60 -1.81
N SER A 599 -21.47 -12.31 -1.45
CA SER A 599 -20.51 -11.90 -0.43
C SER A 599 -20.90 -12.44 0.96
N ILE A 600 -22.20 -12.50 1.28
CA ILE A 600 -22.71 -13.17 2.50
C ILE A 600 -22.44 -14.69 2.45
N GLU A 601 -22.71 -15.35 1.32
CA GLU A 601 -22.59 -16.82 1.19
C GLU A 601 -21.13 -17.32 1.15
N LYS A 602 -20.21 -16.53 0.58
CA LYS A 602 -18.79 -16.90 0.38
C LYS A 602 -17.82 -16.08 1.25
N ASN A 603 -18.31 -15.34 2.25
CA ASN A 603 -17.54 -14.45 3.14
C ASN A 603 -16.60 -13.50 2.38
N GLY A 604 -17.17 -12.68 1.49
CA GLY A 604 -16.45 -11.61 0.79
C GLY A 604 -16.31 -10.34 1.65
N ASN A 605 -15.77 -9.28 1.04
CA ASN A 605 -15.47 -8.00 1.72
C ASN A 605 -16.63 -6.98 1.65
N HIS A 606 -17.87 -7.39 1.37
CA HIS A 606 -19.00 -6.45 1.36
C HIS A 606 -19.30 -6.00 2.80
N PRO A 607 -19.43 -4.69 3.09
CA PRO A 607 -19.80 -4.20 4.42
C PRO A 607 -21.21 -4.58 4.91
N CYS A 608 -21.95 -5.39 4.15
CA CYS A 608 -23.38 -5.73 4.31
C CYS A 608 -24.37 -4.56 4.50
N LEU A 609 -24.04 -3.34 4.04
CA LEU A 609 -24.96 -2.20 3.94
C LEU A 609 -25.25 -1.87 2.48
N VAL A 610 -26.52 -1.70 2.11
CA VAL A 610 -26.97 -1.26 0.78
C VAL A 610 -27.99 -0.12 0.92
N ILE A 611 -27.91 0.88 0.06
CA ILE A 611 -28.83 2.03 0.04
C ILE A 611 -29.39 2.20 -1.37
N PHE A 612 -30.72 2.32 -1.48
CA PHE A 612 -31.44 2.61 -2.72
C PHE A 612 -32.27 3.89 -2.56
N ASP A 613 -31.96 4.93 -3.33
CA ASP A 613 -32.75 6.16 -3.41
C ASP A 613 -33.77 6.10 -4.55
N GLU A 614 -35.06 6.02 -4.19
CA GLU A 614 -36.21 5.91 -5.10
C GLU A 614 -36.04 4.80 -6.16
N PRO A 615 -35.97 3.51 -5.79
CA PRO A 615 -35.72 2.41 -6.72
C PRO A 615 -36.80 2.25 -7.80
N ALA A 616 -38.03 2.72 -7.56
CA ALA A 616 -39.13 2.70 -8.53
C ALA A 616 -39.00 3.80 -9.61
N GLN A 617 -37.79 4.00 -10.17
CA GLN A 617 -37.59 4.87 -11.33
C GLN A 617 -38.27 4.29 -12.59
N GLN A 618 -38.43 5.13 -13.63
CA GLN A 618 -38.93 4.74 -14.97
C GLN A 618 -40.25 3.91 -14.96
N SER A 619 -41.15 4.20 -14.02
CA SER A 619 -42.50 3.62 -13.95
C SER A 619 -42.53 2.08 -13.87
N ILE A 620 -41.71 1.50 -12.98
CA ILE A 620 -41.74 0.05 -12.70
C ILE A 620 -43.10 -0.40 -12.16
N VAL A 621 -43.52 -1.60 -12.54
CA VAL A 621 -44.79 -2.23 -12.14
C VAL A 621 -44.75 -2.57 -10.64
N PRO A 622 -45.83 -2.31 -9.88
CA PRO A 622 -45.88 -2.60 -8.44
C PRO A 622 -45.54 -4.05 -8.06
N ASP A 623 -45.95 -5.03 -8.87
CA ASP A 623 -45.64 -6.46 -8.66
C ASP A 623 -44.13 -6.76 -8.68
N ASP A 624 -43.36 -6.11 -9.55
CA ASP A 624 -41.90 -6.25 -9.61
C ASP A 624 -41.25 -5.66 -8.35
N MET A 625 -41.78 -4.51 -7.91
CA MET A 625 -41.34 -3.83 -6.70
C MET A 625 -41.67 -4.66 -5.46
N GLU A 626 -42.82 -5.35 -5.42
CA GLU A 626 -43.14 -6.33 -4.39
C GLU A 626 -42.13 -7.48 -4.37
N SER A 627 -41.84 -8.07 -5.54
CA SER A 627 -40.83 -9.13 -5.68
C SER A 627 -39.44 -8.72 -5.18
N PHE A 628 -39.03 -7.48 -5.49
CA PHE A 628 -37.79 -6.87 -5.00
C PHE A 628 -37.81 -6.66 -3.48
N ILE A 629 -38.86 -6.05 -2.94
CA ILE A 629 -39.02 -5.81 -1.50
C ILE A 629 -39.01 -7.14 -0.70
N LYS A 630 -39.73 -8.17 -1.17
CA LYS A 630 -39.73 -9.50 -0.55
C LYS A 630 -38.32 -10.11 -0.57
N SER A 631 -37.57 -9.99 -1.67
CA SER A 631 -36.19 -10.50 -1.75
C SER A 631 -35.23 -9.77 -0.81
N ALA A 632 -35.43 -8.47 -0.58
CA ALA A 632 -34.64 -7.68 0.36
C ALA A 632 -34.97 -8.01 1.83
N ALA A 633 -36.25 -8.26 2.14
CA ALA A 633 -36.69 -8.69 3.47
C ALA A 633 -36.20 -10.11 3.83
N GLU A 634 -36.13 -11.03 2.86
CA GLU A 634 -35.67 -12.42 3.05
C GLU A 634 -34.20 -12.56 3.48
N LEU A 635 -33.34 -11.57 3.17
CA LEU A 635 -31.95 -11.55 3.67
C LEU A 635 -31.86 -11.33 5.19
N GLY A 636 -32.95 -10.85 5.81
CA GLY A 636 -33.09 -10.72 7.25
C GLY A 636 -32.00 -9.88 7.89
N LYS A 637 -31.58 -10.27 9.10
CA LYS A 637 -30.64 -9.48 9.93
C LYS A 637 -29.16 -9.61 9.54
N SER A 638 -28.84 -10.36 8.47
CA SER A 638 -27.46 -10.56 7.97
C SER A 638 -26.88 -9.34 7.26
N CYS A 639 -27.73 -8.39 6.86
CA CYS A 639 -27.39 -7.14 6.22
C CYS A 639 -28.28 -6.00 6.73
N GLN A 640 -28.01 -4.77 6.27
CA GLN A 640 -28.90 -3.64 6.38
C GLN A 640 -29.18 -3.08 4.98
N ILE A 641 -30.45 -2.94 4.63
CA ILE A 641 -30.90 -2.33 3.37
C ILE A 641 -31.73 -1.11 3.70
N ILE A 642 -31.36 0.06 3.19
CA ILE A 642 -32.11 1.32 3.39
C ILE A 642 -32.70 1.76 2.05
N THR A 643 -34.02 1.81 1.97
CA THR A 643 -34.75 2.14 0.74
C THR A 643 -35.59 3.40 0.95
N ALA A 644 -35.26 4.49 0.25
CA ALA A 644 -36.14 5.64 0.14
C ALA A 644 -37.20 5.39 -0.95
N ILE A 645 -38.49 5.59 -0.63
CA ILE A 645 -39.59 5.29 -1.57
C ILE A 645 -40.74 6.31 -1.42
N THR A 646 -41.30 6.77 -2.54
CA THR A 646 -42.60 7.47 -2.54
C THR A 646 -43.75 6.46 -2.63
N LEU A 647 -44.70 6.56 -1.69
CA LEU A 647 -45.92 5.75 -1.64
C LEU A 647 -47.05 6.46 -2.39
N ASN A 648 -46.88 6.55 -3.71
CA ASN A 648 -47.81 7.24 -4.63
C ASN A 648 -49.03 6.40 -5.04
N SER A 649 -49.02 5.07 -4.85
CA SER A 649 -50.13 4.17 -5.18
C SER A 649 -50.63 3.40 -3.95
N GLN A 650 -51.94 3.09 -3.95
CA GLN A 650 -52.54 2.25 -2.90
C GLN A 650 -51.98 0.82 -2.93
N GLU A 651 -51.55 0.34 -4.09
CA GLU A 651 -50.89 -0.96 -4.27
C GLU A 651 -49.54 -1.02 -3.55
N LEU A 652 -48.66 -0.02 -3.71
CA LEU A 652 -47.38 0.04 -2.97
C LEU A 652 -47.58 0.18 -1.46
N ILE A 653 -48.64 0.88 -1.03
CA ILE A 653 -49.02 0.97 0.39
C ILE A 653 -49.48 -0.42 0.89
N GLY A 654 -50.30 -1.13 0.10
CA GLY A 654 -50.75 -2.49 0.39
C GLY A 654 -49.60 -3.49 0.48
N ILE A 655 -48.67 -3.45 -0.47
CA ILE A 655 -47.45 -4.27 -0.50
C ILE A 655 -46.65 -4.11 0.78
N ILE A 656 -46.33 -2.88 1.19
CA ILE A 656 -45.53 -2.65 2.41
C ILE A 656 -46.30 -3.07 3.66
N ASN A 657 -47.59 -2.77 3.74
CA ASN A 657 -48.42 -3.13 4.90
C ASN A 657 -48.74 -4.64 4.97
N GLY A 658 -48.57 -5.39 3.87
CA GLY A 658 -48.74 -6.83 3.78
C GLY A 658 -47.49 -7.65 4.14
N LEU A 659 -46.35 -6.99 4.37
CA LEU A 659 -45.14 -7.63 4.90
C LEU A 659 -45.29 -7.86 6.41
N ASN A 660 -44.59 -8.87 6.94
CA ASN A 660 -44.51 -9.08 8.38
C ASN A 660 -43.86 -7.86 9.05
N ASN A 661 -44.51 -7.29 10.06
CA ASN A 661 -43.99 -6.12 10.79
C ASN A 661 -42.60 -6.34 11.42
N ASP A 662 -42.22 -7.60 11.67
CA ASP A 662 -40.89 -7.96 12.20
C ASP A 662 -39.78 -8.03 11.13
N SER A 663 -40.11 -7.99 9.83
CA SER A 663 -39.14 -8.10 8.74
C SER A 663 -38.67 -6.74 8.17
N TYR A 664 -39.29 -5.63 8.57
CA TYR A 664 -38.89 -4.30 8.13
C TYR A 664 -39.14 -3.22 9.20
N HIS A 665 -38.40 -2.11 9.09
CA HIS A 665 -38.65 -0.87 9.84
C HIS A 665 -39.09 0.24 8.88
N LYS A 666 -40.02 1.13 9.29
CA LYS A 666 -40.58 2.17 8.42
C LYS A 666 -40.55 3.55 9.07
N ILE A 667 -39.74 4.43 8.51
CA ILE A 667 -39.65 5.85 8.83
C ILE A 667 -40.64 6.59 7.91
N ASN A 668 -41.78 6.99 8.45
CA ASN A 668 -42.76 7.81 7.72
C ASN A 668 -42.41 9.30 7.82
N ILE A 669 -42.30 9.97 6.68
CA ILE A 669 -42.16 11.43 6.57
C ILE A 669 -43.52 12.03 6.21
N SER A 670 -44.06 12.84 7.10
CA SER A 670 -45.30 13.60 6.88
C SER A 670 -44.97 15.05 6.49
N GLY A 671 -45.26 15.45 5.24
CA GLY A 671 -44.88 16.78 4.73
C GLY A 671 -43.36 16.89 4.47
N LYS A 672 -42.70 17.92 5.00
CA LYS A 672 -41.24 18.08 4.87
C LYS A 672 -40.48 17.22 5.89
N ALA A 673 -39.32 16.69 5.49
CA ALA A 673 -38.42 15.86 6.30
C ALA A 673 -37.84 16.59 7.51
N PHE A 674 -37.41 17.84 7.32
CA PHE A 674 -36.83 18.66 8.38
C PHE A 674 -37.93 19.48 9.04
N LYS A 675 -38.17 19.23 10.33
CA LYS A 675 -39.17 19.91 11.17
C LYS A 675 -38.49 20.46 12.41
N LEU A 676 -39.15 21.38 13.10
CA LEU A 676 -38.68 21.84 14.41
C LEU A 676 -38.52 20.64 15.35
N LEU A 677 -37.31 20.43 15.86
CA LEU A 677 -37.02 19.44 16.88
C LEU A 677 -37.55 19.96 18.21
N SER A 678 -38.33 19.13 18.90
CA SER A 678 -39.00 19.41 20.18
C SER A 678 -38.17 18.97 21.38
#